data_AF-A0A8B9JH33-F1
#
_entry.id   AF-A0A8B9JH33-F1
#
_cell.length_a   1.000
_cell.length_b   1.000
_cell.length_c   1.000
_cell.angle_alpha   90.00
_cell.angle_beta   90.00
_cell.angle_gamma   90.00
#
_symmetry.space_group_name_H-M   'P 1'
#
loop_
_entity.id
_entity.type
_entity.pdbx_description
1 polymer ?
#
loop_
_entity_poly.entity_id
_entity_poly.type
_entity_poly.pdbx_seq_one_letter_code
_entity_poly.pdbx_strand_id
1 'polypeptide(L)'
;MPQVEVKSEVPKVLNKTTPGLQIWRVENMELVPCPSKTYGQFFEGDSYVTLYTQKTSSSYSYDIHYWLGKETSVDEQGAAAIYTTLMDDHLGGVAVQHREAQGYESPTFLGYFKNGIIYKKGGVASGMKQVETNVSDVRRLLHVKGKKNVVAGEVDMSWNSFNKGDVFLLDLGNGIIQWNGPQSNRMERLKGMNLAKDIRDRERGGRAQVVVVEGDDEASSPKAMEVMMKFLGERREIKDPIPDEVVDENKIQLLHCGIRIFVWKGRKSSKKERSEALDKAYKKAKGYPPSTYVETVNDGSESSVFKQLFQKWTVKGQTVGMGTTHSPGKIAKVEQVKFDVTSMHARPDLAAQYKMVDDGTGEAETWRIENNEPVPVDRKWLGHFYGGDCYLILYTYEVSGKKHYLLYIWQGRHASTAELTASAYQAVILDQKYNGEPVQVRVPMGKEPMHLMAIFKGRMVVYEDGSSRGDSTYVQPTVRLFHVHGSNEFNTRATEVPPRSASLNSNDVFVLSTPTCCYLWYGKGCSGDEREMSKSLADIISKREKQVIAEGQEPADFWVQLGGKSQYASGKRLQEENLQITPRLFECSNKTGTFIATEIANFNQDDLDESDVMLLDVWDQVFLWIGNRSNDTEKKEAVLTAQEYLKSHPAGRDPDTPILVVKQSFEPPTFTGWFHAWDPSLWSGGKSYDQLKAELGDATDIIQITEVRFKIVTGTTVGIIPPSNRPVHPAEKLVNCLAEDLPQGVDPAKKEYMT
;
A
#
# COMPACT_ATOMS: atom_id res chain seq x y z
N MET A 1 -46.75 3.47 -7.90
CA MET A 1 -45.53 3.60 -7.09
C MET A 1 -45.70 4.84 -6.24
N PRO A 2 -45.46 4.79 -4.91
CA PRO A 2 -45.48 6.01 -4.10
C PRO A 2 -44.43 6.98 -4.68
N GLN A 3 -44.81 8.23 -4.90
CA GLN A 3 -43.85 9.27 -5.25
C GLN A 3 -42.92 9.45 -4.06
N VAL A 4 -41.67 9.03 -4.21
CA VAL A 4 -40.59 9.40 -3.29
C VAL A 4 -40.39 10.91 -3.43
N GLU A 5 -41.01 11.68 -2.53
CA GLU A 5 -40.81 13.13 -2.43
C GLU A 5 -39.53 13.40 -1.64
N VAL A 6 -38.44 13.57 -2.38
CA VAL A 6 -37.15 14.03 -1.86
C VAL A 6 -37.21 15.56 -1.71
N LYS A 7 -36.68 16.15 -0.64
CA LYS A 7 -36.58 17.62 -0.53
C LYS A 7 -35.73 18.16 -1.69
N SER A 8 -36.30 19.10 -2.45
CA SER A 8 -35.84 19.52 -3.78
C SER A 8 -34.57 20.38 -3.81
N GLU A 9 -33.83 20.50 -2.71
CA GLU A 9 -32.63 21.31 -2.62
C GLU A 9 -31.40 20.42 -2.39
N VAL A 10 -30.49 20.40 -3.39
CA VAL A 10 -29.12 19.88 -3.21
C VAL A 10 -28.49 20.65 -2.03
N PRO A 11 -27.75 19.99 -1.11
CA PRO A 11 -27.20 20.67 0.06
C PRO A 11 -26.43 21.93 -0.34
N LYS A 12 -26.68 23.07 0.32
CA LYS A 12 -25.90 24.32 0.16
C LYS A 12 -24.38 24.14 0.41
N VAL A 13 -23.99 22.98 0.92
CA VAL A 13 -22.64 22.54 1.29
C VAL A 13 -21.96 21.73 0.16
N LEU A 14 -22.61 21.58 -1.01
CA LEU A 14 -22.01 20.92 -2.17
C LEU A 14 -20.85 21.79 -2.71
N ASN A 15 -19.62 21.36 -2.47
CA ASN A 15 -18.45 22.12 -2.86
C ASN A 15 -17.98 21.68 -4.25
N LYS A 16 -18.32 22.48 -5.26
CA LYS A 16 -18.02 22.17 -6.67
C LYS A 16 -16.59 22.50 -7.09
N THR A 17 -15.87 23.30 -6.31
CA THR A 17 -14.58 23.87 -6.74
C THR A 17 -13.41 23.42 -5.88
N THR A 18 -13.67 22.63 -4.83
CA THR A 18 -12.65 22.06 -3.93
C THR A 18 -12.53 20.57 -4.20
N PRO A 19 -11.39 20.11 -4.75
CA PRO A 19 -11.19 18.70 -5.03
C PRO A 19 -11.09 17.87 -3.75
N GLY A 20 -11.59 16.63 -3.79
CA GLY A 20 -11.68 15.74 -2.64
C GLY A 20 -12.96 14.92 -2.60
N LEU A 21 -13.04 14.02 -1.61
CA LEU A 21 -14.18 13.13 -1.38
C LEU A 21 -15.13 13.76 -0.36
N GLN A 22 -16.42 13.80 -0.70
CA GLN A 22 -17.50 14.15 0.20
C GLN A 22 -18.48 12.99 0.25
N ILE A 23 -18.88 12.56 1.46
CA ILE A 23 -19.80 11.45 1.67
C ILE A 23 -21.03 11.94 2.44
N TRP A 24 -22.20 11.57 1.94
CA TRP A 24 -23.47 11.77 2.60
C TRP A 24 -24.16 10.41 2.79
N ARG A 25 -24.75 10.22 3.97
CA ARG A 25 -25.67 9.12 4.28
C ARG A 25 -27.08 9.59 3.96
N VAL A 26 -27.88 8.72 3.37
CA VAL A 26 -29.32 8.95 3.23
C VAL A 26 -29.96 8.62 4.58
N GLU A 27 -30.42 9.64 5.30
CA GLU A 27 -31.16 9.45 6.55
C GLU A 27 -32.55 10.09 6.40
N ASN A 28 -33.62 9.30 6.55
CA ASN A 28 -34.99 9.76 6.40
C ASN A 28 -35.24 10.55 5.09
N MET A 29 -34.68 10.06 3.98
CA MET A 29 -34.76 10.67 2.64
C MET A 29 -34.03 12.01 2.48
N GLU A 30 -33.16 12.37 3.43
CA GLU A 30 -32.28 13.54 3.38
C GLU A 30 -30.80 13.15 3.28
N LEU A 31 -30.00 13.95 2.57
CA LEU A 31 -28.55 13.78 2.56
C LEU A 31 -27.92 14.40 3.80
N VAL A 32 -27.46 13.55 4.72
CA VAL A 32 -26.75 13.97 5.93
C VAL A 32 -25.24 13.77 5.73
N PRO A 33 -24.40 14.81 5.87
CA PRO A 33 -22.96 14.68 5.67
C PRO A 33 -22.33 13.78 6.73
N CYS A 34 -21.54 12.81 6.29
CA CYS A 34 -20.78 11.95 7.18
C CYS A 34 -19.55 12.71 7.74
N PRO A 35 -19.18 12.52 9.02
CA PRO A 35 -17.92 12.99 9.54
C PRO A 35 -16.72 12.39 8.78
N SER A 36 -15.70 13.18 8.48
CA SER A 36 -14.53 12.72 7.71
C SER A 36 -13.76 11.56 8.36
N LYS A 37 -13.76 11.48 9.70
CA LYS A 37 -13.11 10.39 10.47
C LYS A 37 -13.78 9.02 10.30
N THR A 38 -15.03 9.01 9.85
CA THR A 38 -15.82 7.79 9.68
C THR A 38 -15.95 7.38 8.21
N TYR A 39 -15.24 8.06 7.31
CA TYR A 39 -15.14 7.69 5.91
C TYR A 39 -14.57 6.27 5.79
N GLY A 40 -15.22 5.46 4.95
CA GLY A 40 -14.92 4.03 4.84
C GLY A 40 -15.73 3.14 5.79
N GLN A 41 -16.55 3.70 6.68
CA GLN A 41 -17.48 2.92 7.50
C GLN A 41 -18.90 3.06 6.95
N PHE A 42 -19.44 1.96 6.43
CA PHE A 42 -20.78 1.92 5.85
C PHE A 42 -21.66 0.94 6.62
N PHE A 43 -22.88 1.36 6.92
CA PHE A 43 -23.90 0.50 7.50
C PHE A 43 -24.58 -0.31 6.40
N GLU A 44 -24.74 -1.62 6.61
CA GLU A 44 -25.34 -2.52 5.63
C GLU A 44 -26.82 -2.20 5.36
N GLY A 45 -27.49 -1.59 6.33
CA GLY A 45 -28.90 -1.20 6.26
C GLY A 45 -29.17 0.13 5.53
N ASP A 46 -28.15 0.83 5.00
CA ASP A 46 -28.33 2.20 4.50
C ASP A 46 -27.79 2.42 3.09
N SER A 47 -28.18 3.55 2.50
CA SER A 47 -27.67 4.07 1.23
C SER A 47 -26.83 5.34 1.43
N TYR A 48 -25.80 5.52 0.59
CA TYR A 48 -24.88 6.65 0.67
C TYR A 48 -24.67 7.26 -0.71
N VAL A 49 -24.39 8.57 -0.75
CA VAL A 49 -23.97 9.28 -1.97
C VAL A 49 -22.60 9.88 -1.70
N THR A 50 -21.67 9.69 -2.62
CA THR A 50 -20.32 10.24 -2.56
C THR A 50 -20.03 11.08 -3.79
N LEU A 51 -19.47 12.26 -3.61
CA LEU A 51 -18.93 13.09 -4.68
C LEU A 51 -17.42 13.14 -4.55
N TYR A 52 -16.71 12.76 -5.59
CA TYR A 52 -15.28 12.95 -5.73
C TYR A 52 -15.01 14.01 -6.79
N THR A 53 -14.45 15.14 -6.38
CA THR A 53 -14.12 16.26 -7.29
C THR A 53 -12.63 16.22 -7.60
N GLN A 54 -12.26 16.28 -8.87
CA GLN A 54 -10.88 16.29 -9.36
C GLN A 54 -10.65 17.54 -10.22
N LYS A 55 -9.52 18.22 -10.08
CA LYS A 55 -9.22 19.41 -10.89
C LYS A 55 -8.36 19.03 -12.10
N THR A 56 -8.87 19.31 -13.29
CA THR A 56 -8.18 19.14 -14.58
C THR A 56 -7.50 20.46 -14.98
N SER A 57 -6.62 20.43 -15.99
CA SER A 57 -5.78 21.58 -16.41
C SER A 57 -6.53 22.88 -16.73
N SER A 58 -7.82 22.83 -17.08
CA SER A 58 -8.65 24.00 -17.36
C SER A 58 -10.09 23.93 -16.81
N SER A 59 -10.44 22.87 -16.05
CA SER A 59 -11.79 22.62 -15.54
C SER A 59 -11.78 21.69 -14.32
N TYR A 60 -12.95 21.32 -13.81
CA TYR A 60 -13.11 20.26 -12.79
C TYR A 60 -13.81 19.06 -13.42
N SER A 61 -13.36 17.85 -13.09
CA SER A 61 -14.08 16.60 -13.34
C SER A 61 -14.66 16.10 -12.02
N TYR A 62 -15.80 15.42 -12.10
CA TYR A 62 -16.56 15.00 -10.93
C TYR A 62 -16.99 13.57 -11.11
N ASP A 63 -16.82 12.75 -10.08
CA ASP A 63 -17.28 11.37 -10.03
C ASP A 63 -18.30 11.26 -8.89
N ILE A 64 -19.57 11.00 -9.20
CA ILE A 64 -20.63 10.80 -8.21
C ILE A 64 -20.90 9.31 -8.10
N HIS A 65 -20.72 8.74 -6.93
CA HIS A 65 -21.09 7.36 -6.64
C HIS A 65 -22.27 7.34 -5.70
N TYR A 66 -23.21 6.42 -5.89
CA TYR A 66 -24.16 6.08 -4.84
C TYR A 66 -23.97 4.61 -4.47
N TRP A 67 -23.73 4.38 -3.18
CA TRP A 67 -23.44 3.08 -2.59
C TRP A 67 -24.68 2.54 -1.89
N LEU A 68 -25.00 1.28 -2.17
CA LEU A 68 -26.19 0.61 -1.65
C LEU A 68 -25.78 -0.56 -0.75
N GLY A 69 -26.15 -0.46 0.53
CA GLY A 69 -25.99 -1.54 1.50
C GLY A 69 -26.82 -2.77 1.14
N LYS A 70 -26.40 -3.94 1.62
CA LYS A 70 -27.08 -5.21 1.32
C LYS A 70 -28.51 -5.27 1.88
N GLU A 71 -28.75 -4.57 2.99
CA GLU A 71 -30.01 -4.54 3.74
C GLU A 71 -30.75 -3.19 3.59
N THR A 72 -30.28 -2.28 2.72
CA THR A 72 -30.90 -0.95 2.52
C THR A 72 -32.26 -1.02 1.83
N SER A 73 -33.17 -0.14 2.25
CA SER A 73 -34.56 -0.14 1.79
C SER A 73 -34.73 0.45 0.38
N VAL A 74 -35.79 0.04 -0.33
CA VAL A 74 -36.01 0.45 -1.73
C VAL A 74 -36.21 1.95 -1.90
N ASP A 75 -36.82 2.60 -0.91
CA ASP A 75 -36.99 4.04 -0.83
C ASP A 75 -35.66 4.78 -0.64
N GLU A 76 -34.76 4.31 0.23
CA GLU A 76 -33.41 4.88 0.38
C GLU A 76 -32.56 4.72 -0.89
N GLN A 77 -32.65 3.56 -1.57
CA GLN A 77 -31.99 3.33 -2.85
C GLN A 77 -32.49 4.32 -3.92
N GLY A 78 -33.82 4.52 -3.96
CA GLY A 78 -34.46 5.49 -4.86
C GLY A 78 -34.02 6.92 -4.58
N ALA A 79 -33.93 7.30 -3.30
CA ALA A 79 -33.47 8.61 -2.88
C ALA A 79 -32.00 8.86 -3.28
N ALA A 80 -31.10 7.90 -3.06
CA ALA A 80 -29.69 8.02 -3.43
C ALA A 80 -29.50 8.24 -4.96
N ALA A 81 -30.28 7.54 -5.78
CA ALA A 81 -30.26 7.70 -7.24
C ALA A 81 -30.81 9.07 -7.70
N ILE A 82 -31.89 9.55 -7.06
CA ILE A 82 -32.46 10.88 -7.33
C ILE A 82 -31.45 11.97 -6.97
N TYR A 83 -30.84 11.89 -5.79
CA TYR A 83 -29.82 12.86 -5.35
C TYR A 83 -28.59 12.88 -6.26
N THR A 84 -28.14 11.71 -6.74
CA THR A 84 -27.03 11.62 -7.71
C THR A 84 -27.35 12.38 -9.01
N THR A 85 -28.58 12.25 -9.52
CA THR A 85 -29.04 12.96 -10.72
C THR A 85 -29.12 14.47 -10.48
N LEU A 86 -29.69 14.89 -9.35
CA LEU A 86 -29.78 16.30 -8.97
C LEU A 86 -28.40 16.95 -8.77
N MET A 87 -27.44 16.20 -8.23
CA MET A 87 -26.06 16.64 -8.06
C MET A 87 -25.35 16.82 -9.41
N ASP A 88 -25.48 15.88 -10.37
CA ASP A 88 -24.90 16.04 -11.72
C ASP A 88 -25.50 17.24 -12.46
N ASP A 89 -26.83 17.41 -12.41
CA ASP A 89 -27.50 18.57 -13.00
C ASP A 89 -27.00 19.89 -12.40
N HIS A 90 -26.78 19.91 -11.08
CA HIS A 90 -26.22 21.07 -10.39
C HIS A 90 -24.76 21.34 -10.78
N LEU A 91 -23.98 20.30 -11.13
CA LEU A 91 -22.61 20.39 -11.61
C LEU A 91 -22.51 20.74 -13.11
N GLY A 92 -23.63 20.86 -13.82
CA GLY A 92 -23.68 21.20 -15.25
C GLY A 92 -23.69 19.97 -16.17
N GLY A 93 -23.97 18.78 -15.65
CA GLY A 93 -24.09 17.53 -16.42
C GLY A 93 -22.75 16.92 -16.85
N VAL A 94 -21.65 17.39 -16.24
CA VAL A 94 -20.27 17.00 -16.57
C VAL A 94 -19.74 15.89 -15.65
N ALA A 95 -20.49 15.49 -14.61
CA ALA A 95 -20.06 14.43 -13.73
C ALA A 95 -20.20 13.05 -14.39
N VAL A 96 -19.27 12.17 -14.04
CA VAL A 96 -19.35 10.73 -14.26
C VAL A 96 -20.15 10.16 -13.09
N GLN A 97 -21.18 9.37 -13.37
CA GLN A 97 -22.02 8.77 -12.34
C GLN A 97 -21.77 7.27 -12.25
N HIS A 98 -21.64 6.76 -11.02
CA HIS A 98 -21.31 5.39 -10.68
C HIS A 98 -22.34 4.80 -9.71
N ARG A 99 -22.68 3.53 -9.91
CA ARG A 99 -23.50 2.75 -8.99
C ARG A 99 -22.63 1.73 -8.28
N GLU A 100 -22.63 1.77 -6.95
CA GLU A 100 -21.83 0.88 -6.11
C GLU A 100 -22.76 -0.01 -5.25
N ALA A 101 -22.47 -1.30 -5.19
CA ALA A 101 -23.22 -2.26 -4.37
C ALA A 101 -22.28 -2.90 -3.36
N GLN A 102 -22.76 -3.09 -2.11
CA GLN A 102 -21.97 -3.71 -1.05
C GLN A 102 -21.36 -5.04 -1.49
N GLY A 103 -20.03 -5.17 -1.37
CA GLY A 103 -19.25 -6.36 -1.71
C GLY A 103 -18.90 -6.50 -3.20
N TYR A 104 -19.31 -5.54 -4.03
CA TYR A 104 -19.05 -5.50 -5.48
C TYR A 104 -18.65 -4.09 -5.94
N GLU A 105 -18.05 -3.30 -5.07
CA GLU A 105 -17.66 -1.92 -5.34
C GLU A 105 -16.55 -1.82 -6.40
N SER A 106 -16.57 -0.73 -7.17
CA SER A 106 -15.59 -0.49 -8.21
C SER A 106 -14.19 -0.21 -7.65
N PRO A 107 -13.12 -0.56 -8.38
CA PRO A 107 -11.75 -0.19 -7.98
C PRO A 107 -11.55 1.31 -7.80
N THR A 108 -12.29 2.13 -8.55
CA THR A 108 -12.31 3.59 -8.40
C THR A 108 -12.87 3.99 -7.03
N PHE A 109 -14.02 3.44 -6.64
CA PHE A 109 -14.64 3.70 -5.34
C PHE A 109 -13.82 3.16 -4.17
N LEU A 110 -13.32 1.93 -4.29
CA LEU A 110 -12.43 1.32 -3.29
C LEU A 110 -11.11 2.12 -3.15
N GLY A 111 -10.61 2.69 -4.25
CA GLY A 111 -9.42 3.53 -4.27
C GLY A 111 -9.53 4.80 -3.41
N TYR A 112 -10.74 5.24 -3.08
CA TYR A 112 -10.96 6.36 -2.16
C TYR A 112 -10.66 6.00 -0.70
N PHE A 113 -10.74 4.72 -0.34
CA PHE A 113 -10.63 4.21 1.03
C PHE A 113 -9.37 3.36 1.20
N LYS A 114 -8.20 4.00 1.37
CA LYS A 114 -6.88 3.33 1.44
C LYS A 114 -6.73 2.30 2.58
N ASN A 115 -7.55 2.39 3.62
CA ASN A 115 -7.56 1.46 4.76
C ASN A 115 -8.62 0.34 4.60
N GLY A 116 -9.23 0.24 3.42
CA GLY A 116 -10.37 -0.64 3.17
C GLY A 116 -11.70 -0.06 3.65
N ILE A 117 -12.78 -0.78 3.34
CA ILE A 117 -14.14 -0.46 3.76
C ILE A 117 -14.54 -1.38 4.91
N ILE A 118 -15.18 -0.83 5.94
CA ILE A 118 -15.73 -1.57 7.09
C ILE A 118 -17.26 -1.59 6.97
N TYR A 119 -17.83 -2.78 6.87
CA TYR A 119 -19.27 -2.98 6.93
C TYR A 119 -19.74 -3.11 8.38
N LYS A 120 -20.67 -2.25 8.78
CA LYS A 120 -21.28 -2.28 10.11
C LYS A 120 -22.70 -2.81 10.01
N LYS A 121 -23.04 -3.76 10.88
CA LYS A 121 -24.43 -4.22 11.04
C LYS A 121 -25.33 -3.10 11.54
N GLY A 122 -26.59 -3.11 11.12
CA GLY A 122 -27.57 -2.08 11.45
C GLY A 122 -27.62 -0.93 10.42
N GLY A 123 -28.31 0.15 10.77
CA GLY A 123 -28.54 1.31 9.92
C GLY A 123 -29.45 2.35 10.59
N VAL A 124 -30.00 3.28 9.80
CA VAL A 124 -30.94 4.33 10.22
C VAL A 124 -32.19 3.68 10.83
N ALA A 125 -32.72 2.65 10.17
CA ALA A 125 -33.88 1.90 10.63
C ALA A 125 -33.67 1.20 11.99
N SER A 126 -32.42 0.85 12.35
CA SER A 126 -32.07 0.23 13.64
C SER A 126 -31.56 1.22 14.68
N GLY A 127 -31.63 2.53 14.41
CA GLY A 127 -31.25 3.60 15.35
C GLY A 127 -29.75 3.80 15.57
N MET A 128 -28.89 3.21 14.75
CA MET A 128 -27.43 3.31 14.92
C MET A 128 -26.85 4.60 14.32
N LYS A 129 -26.00 5.27 15.11
CA LYS A 129 -25.24 6.47 14.73
C LYS A 129 -23.74 6.18 14.72
N GLN A 130 -22.97 6.94 13.96
CA GLN A 130 -21.51 6.88 13.98
C GLN A 130 -20.92 7.56 15.24
N VAL A 131 -20.36 6.80 16.22
CA VAL A 131 -19.66 7.32 17.44
C VAL A 131 -18.51 6.37 17.90
N GLU A 132 -17.48 6.89 18.60
CA GLU A 132 -16.24 6.23 19.11
C GLU A 132 -16.39 5.50 20.49
N THR A 133 -15.56 4.49 20.83
CA THR A 133 -15.59 3.71 22.12
C THR A 133 -14.18 3.49 22.76
N ASN A 134 -14.10 3.38 24.11
CA ASN A 134 -12.85 3.35 24.94
C ASN A 134 -12.21 1.94 25.17
N VAL A 135 -10.91 1.91 25.53
CA VAL A 135 -9.91 0.82 25.30
C VAL A 135 -9.71 -0.24 26.44
N SER A 136 -10.39 -0.20 27.59
CA SER A 136 -9.97 -1.02 28.77
C SER A 136 -10.74 -2.33 29.08
N ASP A 137 -11.80 -2.69 28.36
CA ASP A 137 -12.61 -3.91 28.63
C ASP A 137 -12.80 -4.78 27.37
N VAL A 138 -11.73 -5.03 26.61
CA VAL A 138 -11.81 -5.83 25.38
C VAL A 138 -11.81 -7.32 25.71
N ARG A 139 -12.88 -8.02 25.28
CA ARG A 139 -12.97 -9.48 25.24
C ARG A 139 -13.58 -9.87 23.90
N ARG A 140 -12.80 -10.52 23.05
CA ARG A 140 -13.24 -10.93 21.71
C ARG A 140 -12.49 -12.15 21.21
N LEU A 141 -13.12 -12.89 20.31
CA LEU A 141 -12.49 -13.98 19.58
C LEU A 141 -12.43 -13.57 18.11
N LEU A 142 -11.23 -13.62 17.52
CA LEU A 142 -11.04 -13.32 16.11
C LEU A 142 -10.78 -14.61 15.36
N HIS A 143 -11.56 -14.84 14.32
CA HIS A 143 -11.38 -15.93 13.37
C HIS A 143 -10.50 -15.43 12.23
N VAL A 144 -9.33 -16.04 12.10
CA VAL A 144 -8.30 -15.72 11.11
C VAL A 144 -8.33 -16.81 10.06
N LYS A 145 -8.96 -16.49 8.92
CA LYS A 145 -9.18 -17.43 7.81
C LYS A 145 -8.74 -16.84 6.49
N GLY A 146 -8.11 -17.64 5.64
CA GLY A 146 -7.90 -17.31 4.24
C GLY A 146 -6.54 -17.75 3.72
N LYS A 147 -6.47 -18.10 2.44
CA LYS A 147 -5.25 -18.66 1.84
C LYS A 147 -4.40 -17.64 1.05
N LYS A 148 -5.03 -16.62 0.44
CA LYS A 148 -4.36 -15.42 -0.13
C LYS A 148 -4.61 -14.16 0.72
N ASN A 149 -5.88 -13.82 0.92
CA ASN A 149 -6.31 -12.71 1.76
C ASN A 149 -6.81 -13.27 3.09
N VAL A 150 -5.90 -13.45 4.05
CA VAL A 150 -6.31 -13.77 5.43
C VAL A 150 -7.04 -12.56 5.98
N VAL A 151 -8.31 -12.77 6.31
CA VAL A 151 -9.16 -11.77 6.95
C VAL A 151 -9.36 -12.21 8.40
N ALA A 152 -9.35 -11.26 9.32
CA ALA A 152 -9.71 -11.48 10.70
C ALA A 152 -11.09 -10.87 10.96
N GLY A 153 -12.05 -11.71 11.33
CA GLY A 153 -13.40 -11.28 11.71
C GLY A 153 -13.69 -11.64 13.16
N GLU A 154 -14.46 -10.81 13.86
CA GLU A 154 -14.92 -11.14 15.21
C GLU A 154 -16.02 -12.20 15.14
N VAL A 155 -15.88 -13.23 15.98
CA VAL A 155 -16.80 -14.38 16.08
C VAL A 155 -17.21 -14.61 17.54
N ASP A 156 -18.26 -15.40 17.75
CA ASP A 156 -18.73 -15.74 19.10
C ASP A 156 -17.61 -16.38 19.92
N MET A 157 -17.41 -15.92 21.16
CA MET A 157 -16.42 -16.45 22.10
C MET A 157 -16.82 -17.83 22.65
N SER A 158 -16.79 -18.84 21.80
CA SER A 158 -17.18 -20.21 22.12
C SER A 158 -16.38 -21.22 21.29
N TRP A 159 -16.16 -22.42 21.85
CA TRP A 159 -15.60 -23.55 21.09
C TRP A 159 -16.40 -23.93 19.85
N ASN A 160 -17.69 -23.56 19.77
CA ASN A 160 -18.52 -23.78 18.58
C ASN A 160 -18.03 -23.00 17.35
N SER A 161 -17.25 -21.94 17.55
CA SER A 161 -16.67 -21.10 16.48
C SER A 161 -15.39 -21.69 15.90
N PHE A 162 -14.73 -22.61 16.62
CA PHE A 162 -13.46 -23.20 16.21
C PHE A 162 -13.65 -24.27 15.14
N ASN A 163 -12.67 -24.38 14.25
CA ASN A 163 -12.54 -25.49 13.32
C ASN A 163 -11.07 -25.91 13.20
N LYS A 164 -10.82 -27.12 12.68
CA LYS A 164 -9.45 -27.67 12.63
C LYS A 164 -8.56 -27.04 11.56
N GLY A 165 -9.08 -26.26 10.62
CA GLY A 165 -8.31 -25.74 9.47
C GLY A 165 -7.94 -24.27 9.52
N ASP A 166 -8.36 -23.51 10.55
CA ASP A 166 -8.12 -22.07 10.62
C ASP A 166 -7.36 -21.67 11.90
N VAL A 167 -7.01 -20.39 12.01
CA VAL A 167 -6.34 -19.81 13.18
C VAL A 167 -7.33 -18.92 13.94
N PHE A 168 -7.22 -18.91 15.27
CA PHE A 168 -8.09 -18.12 16.13
C PHE A 168 -7.27 -17.32 17.13
N LEU A 169 -7.62 -16.04 17.32
CA LEU A 169 -7.01 -15.18 18.33
C LEU A 169 -8.01 -14.88 19.44
N LEU A 170 -7.75 -15.38 20.64
CA LEU A 170 -8.50 -15.02 21.84
C LEU A 170 -7.83 -13.81 22.49
N ASP A 171 -8.50 -12.66 22.41
CA ASP A 171 -8.02 -11.38 22.92
C ASP A 171 -8.70 -11.04 24.25
N LEU A 172 -7.89 -10.97 25.31
CA LEU A 172 -8.32 -10.76 26.70
C LEU A 172 -7.76 -9.46 27.31
N GLY A 173 -7.36 -8.49 26.48
CA GLY A 173 -6.78 -7.24 26.97
C GLY A 173 -5.26 -7.33 27.18
N ASN A 174 -4.85 -7.97 28.26
CA ASN A 174 -3.42 -8.07 28.63
C ASN A 174 -2.73 -9.34 28.09
N GLY A 175 -3.50 -10.27 27.53
CA GLY A 175 -3.01 -11.52 26.95
C GLY A 175 -3.77 -11.85 25.68
N ILE A 176 -3.03 -12.34 24.69
CA ILE A 176 -3.55 -12.76 23.39
C ILE A 176 -3.09 -14.21 23.17
N ILE A 177 -4.05 -15.11 22.98
CA ILE A 177 -3.76 -16.52 22.70
C ILE A 177 -4.09 -16.79 21.24
N GLN A 178 -3.07 -17.15 20.46
CA GLN A 178 -3.24 -17.66 19.11
C GLN A 178 -3.37 -19.18 19.18
N TRP A 179 -4.52 -19.71 18.78
CA TRP A 179 -4.72 -21.15 18.62
C TRP A 179 -4.68 -21.50 17.14
N ASN A 180 -3.80 -22.43 16.76
CA ASN A 180 -3.64 -22.88 15.39
C ASN A 180 -4.39 -24.20 15.19
N GLY A 181 -5.34 -24.25 14.26
CA GLY A 181 -5.96 -25.51 13.88
C GLY A 181 -4.93 -26.53 13.40
N PRO A 182 -5.08 -27.84 13.71
CA PRO A 182 -4.18 -28.89 13.24
C PRO A 182 -3.92 -28.89 11.72
N GLN A 183 -4.93 -28.48 10.94
CA GLN A 183 -4.92 -28.41 9.48
C GLN A 183 -4.71 -26.98 8.95
N SER A 184 -4.47 -26.01 9.83
CA SER A 184 -4.25 -24.61 9.46
C SER A 184 -2.96 -24.41 8.68
N ASN A 185 -3.01 -23.55 7.66
CA ASN A 185 -1.91 -23.36 6.74
C ASN A 185 -0.87 -22.36 7.29
N ARG A 186 0.38 -22.45 6.80
CA ARG A 186 1.51 -21.63 7.29
C ARG A 186 1.25 -20.12 7.17
N MET A 187 0.49 -19.67 6.17
CA MET A 187 0.19 -18.25 5.96
C MET A 187 -0.83 -17.73 6.99
N GLU A 188 -1.85 -18.52 7.34
CA GLU A 188 -2.80 -18.20 8.41
C GLU A 188 -2.09 -18.12 9.76
N ARG A 189 -1.17 -19.05 10.05
CA ARG A 189 -0.35 -19.02 11.27
C ARG A 189 0.51 -17.77 11.33
N LEU A 190 1.13 -17.38 10.21
CA LEU A 190 1.98 -16.17 10.11
C LEU A 190 1.16 -14.88 10.22
N LYS A 191 0.01 -14.79 9.55
CA LYS A 191 -0.85 -13.60 9.59
C LYS A 191 -1.59 -13.48 10.92
N GLY A 192 -2.03 -14.58 11.52
CA GLY A 192 -2.53 -14.62 12.90
C GLY A 192 -1.48 -14.11 13.88
N MET A 193 -0.21 -14.51 13.71
CA MET A 193 0.91 -14.05 14.52
C MET A 193 1.17 -12.55 14.34
N ASN A 194 1.20 -12.07 13.10
CA ASN A 194 1.39 -10.65 12.81
C ASN A 194 0.24 -9.80 13.39
N LEU A 195 -0.99 -10.27 13.29
CA LEU A 195 -2.15 -9.61 13.87
C LEU A 195 -2.11 -9.60 15.41
N ALA A 196 -1.73 -10.71 16.04
CA ALA A 196 -1.57 -10.77 17.50
C ALA A 196 -0.47 -9.80 17.98
N LYS A 197 0.64 -9.68 17.25
CA LYS A 197 1.69 -8.68 17.49
C LYS A 197 1.18 -7.26 17.29
N ASP A 198 0.39 -7.00 16.24
CA ASP A 198 -0.20 -5.68 15.97
C ASP A 198 -1.15 -5.25 17.09
N ILE A 199 -2.03 -6.13 17.55
CA ILE A 199 -2.93 -5.88 18.69
C ILE A 199 -2.10 -5.60 19.95
N ARG A 200 -1.08 -6.41 20.24
CA ARG A 200 -0.19 -6.18 21.38
C ARG A 200 0.47 -4.79 21.31
N ASP A 201 1.04 -4.45 20.18
CA ASP A 201 1.93 -3.30 20.05
C ASP A 201 1.13 -2.00 19.90
N ARG A 202 0.10 -1.98 19.04
CA ARG A 202 -0.67 -0.78 18.71
C ARG A 202 -1.86 -0.56 19.62
N GLU A 203 -2.63 -1.60 19.95
CA GLU A 203 -3.80 -1.43 20.82
C GLU A 203 -3.42 -1.42 22.31
N ARG A 204 -2.36 -2.14 22.69
CA ARG A 204 -1.97 -2.33 24.11
C ARG A 204 -0.65 -1.68 24.49
N GLY A 205 -0.01 -0.99 23.55
CA GLY A 205 1.25 -0.28 23.78
C GLY A 205 2.38 -1.21 24.20
N GLY A 206 2.46 -2.40 23.59
CA GLY A 206 3.52 -3.40 23.80
C GLY A 206 3.44 -4.18 25.12
N ARG A 207 2.44 -3.90 25.96
CA ARG A 207 2.33 -4.47 27.32
C ARG A 207 1.55 -5.78 27.40
N ALA A 208 0.91 -6.21 26.32
CA ALA A 208 0.22 -7.50 26.26
C ALA A 208 1.19 -8.63 25.90
N GLN A 209 0.85 -9.86 26.27
CA GLN A 209 1.67 -11.03 25.93
C GLN A 209 0.97 -11.91 24.89
N VAL A 210 1.72 -12.43 23.92
CA VAL A 210 1.22 -13.31 22.86
C VAL A 210 1.74 -14.71 23.10
N VAL A 211 0.85 -15.70 23.14
CA VAL A 211 1.21 -17.13 23.22
C VAL A 211 0.53 -17.91 22.11
N VAL A 212 1.25 -18.89 21.57
CA VAL A 212 0.75 -19.78 20.51
C VAL A 212 0.44 -21.15 21.11
N VAL A 213 -0.71 -21.70 20.74
CA VAL A 213 -1.12 -23.07 21.03
C VAL A 213 -1.31 -23.78 19.70
N GLU A 214 -0.60 -24.89 19.50
CA GLU A 214 -0.76 -25.73 18.31
C GLU A 214 -1.86 -26.76 18.60
N GLY A 215 -2.92 -26.78 17.80
CA GLY A 215 -4.08 -27.65 18.02
C GLY A 215 -3.80 -29.14 17.83
N ASP A 216 -2.70 -29.49 17.14
CA ASP A 216 -2.18 -30.86 17.01
C ASP A 216 -1.27 -31.28 18.17
N ASP A 217 -0.83 -30.32 19.00
CA ASP A 217 -0.01 -30.55 20.19
C ASP A 217 -0.38 -29.60 21.34
N GLU A 218 -1.66 -29.62 21.74
CA GLU A 218 -2.17 -28.76 22.81
C GLU A 218 -1.51 -29.08 24.18
N ALA A 219 -0.99 -30.30 24.33
CA ALA A 219 -0.28 -30.76 25.52
C ALA A 219 1.05 -30.02 25.75
N SER A 220 1.62 -29.42 24.70
CA SER A 220 2.80 -28.55 24.80
C SER A 220 2.52 -27.24 25.56
N SER A 221 1.25 -26.82 25.64
CA SER A 221 0.83 -25.52 26.18
C SER A 221 -0.32 -25.64 27.20
N PRO A 222 -0.18 -26.46 28.27
CA PRO A 222 -1.28 -26.81 29.17
C PRO A 222 -1.85 -25.58 29.90
N LYS A 223 -0.98 -24.60 30.18
CA LYS A 223 -1.26 -23.33 30.83
C LYS A 223 -2.16 -22.41 30.00
N ALA A 224 -1.90 -22.31 28.69
CA ALA A 224 -2.73 -21.51 27.78
C ALA A 224 -4.10 -22.17 27.57
N MET A 225 -4.13 -23.51 27.52
CA MET A 225 -5.37 -24.27 27.41
C MET A 225 -6.29 -24.08 28.61
N GLU A 226 -5.77 -24.01 29.83
CA GLU A 226 -6.57 -23.70 31.03
C GLU A 226 -7.28 -22.34 30.91
N VAL A 227 -6.58 -21.32 30.42
CA VAL A 227 -7.16 -19.98 30.16
C VAL A 227 -8.24 -20.05 29.09
N MET A 228 -7.98 -20.74 27.97
CA MET A 228 -8.97 -20.89 26.90
C MET A 228 -10.25 -21.57 27.40
N MET A 229 -10.15 -22.65 28.18
CA MET A 229 -11.31 -23.34 28.77
C MET A 229 -12.13 -22.43 29.69
N LYS A 230 -11.45 -21.60 30.49
CA LYS A 230 -12.09 -20.67 31.41
C LYS A 230 -12.94 -19.62 30.70
N PHE A 231 -12.52 -19.14 29.52
CA PHE A 231 -13.19 -18.06 28.78
C PHE A 231 -14.11 -18.54 27.65
N LEU A 232 -13.86 -19.71 27.06
CA LEU A 232 -14.66 -20.28 25.97
C LEU A 232 -15.70 -21.32 26.43
N GLY A 233 -15.63 -21.74 27.70
CA GLY A 233 -16.52 -22.74 28.30
C GLY A 233 -16.08 -24.18 28.11
N GLU A 234 -16.98 -25.14 28.40
CA GLU A 234 -16.71 -26.57 28.27
C GLU A 234 -16.31 -26.95 26.83
N ARG A 235 -15.22 -27.73 26.71
CA ARG A 235 -14.73 -28.16 25.41
C ARG A 235 -15.73 -29.06 24.71
N ARG A 236 -15.97 -28.74 23.45
CA ARG A 236 -16.77 -29.55 22.52
C ARG A 236 -15.91 -30.00 21.35
N GLU A 237 -16.41 -30.99 20.62
CA GLU A 237 -15.75 -31.49 19.43
C GLU A 237 -15.59 -30.37 18.39
N ILE A 238 -14.33 -30.08 18.03
CA ILE A 238 -13.99 -29.08 17.02
C ILE A 238 -14.27 -29.68 15.64
N LYS A 239 -15.08 -28.99 14.84
CA LYS A 239 -15.49 -29.46 13.52
C LYS A 239 -14.31 -29.44 12.53
N ASP A 240 -14.35 -30.35 11.56
CA ASP A 240 -13.45 -30.27 10.41
C ASP A 240 -13.68 -28.95 9.65
N PRO A 241 -12.65 -28.41 8.98
CA PRO A 241 -12.80 -27.17 8.24
C PRO A 241 -13.86 -27.33 7.16
N ILE A 242 -14.67 -26.30 6.99
CA ILE A 242 -15.60 -26.20 5.85
C ILE A 242 -14.73 -25.89 4.63
N PRO A 243 -14.68 -26.77 3.60
CA PRO A 243 -14.00 -26.45 2.36
C PRO A 243 -14.63 -25.20 1.75
N ASP A 244 -13.83 -24.32 1.16
CA ASP A 244 -14.33 -23.11 0.49
C ASP A 244 -15.27 -23.42 -0.70
N GLU A 245 -15.42 -24.70 -1.05
CA GLU A 245 -16.14 -25.26 -2.20
C GLU A 245 -17.59 -25.70 -1.94
N VAL A 246 -18.19 -25.49 -0.76
CA VAL A 246 -19.63 -25.79 -0.59
C VAL A 246 -20.49 -24.71 -1.27
N VAL A 247 -20.58 -24.81 -2.60
CA VAL A 247 -21.53 -24.11 -3.47
C VAL A 247 -22.23 -25.17 -4.32
N ASP A 248 -23.55 -25.25 -4.12
CA ASP A 248 -24.54 -26.13 -4.76
C ASP A 248 -24.22 -26.55 -6.22
N GLU A 249 -24.07 -27.87 -6.44
CA GLU A 249 -23.59 -28.53 -7.66
C GLU A 249 -24.55 -28.46 -8.88
N ASN A 250 -25.64 -27.70 -8.80
CA ASN A 250 -26.62 -27.56 -9.91
C ASN A 250 -26.68 -26.18 -10.57
N LYS A 251 -25.63 -25.36 -10.45
CA LYS A 251 -25.48 -24.13 -11.25
C LYS A 251 -24.09 -24.01 -11.85
N ILE A 252 -23.95 -24.38 -13.12
CA ILE A 252 -22.93 -23.79 -13.98
C ILE A 252 -23.24 -22.30 -14.09
N GLN A 253 -22.40 -21.44 -13.50
CA GLN A 253 -22.38 -20.01 -13.83
C GLN A 253 -20.98 -19.61 -14.24
N LEU A 254 -20.84 -19.39 -15.55
CA LEU A 254 -19.73 -18.68 -16.17
C LEU A 254 -19.41 -17.42 -15.35
N LEU A 255 -18.18 -17.33 -14.83
CA LEU A 255 -17.67 -16.08 -14.28
C LEU A 255 -17.63 -15.08 -15.42
N HIS A 256 -18.57 -14.14 -15.41
CA HIS A 256 -18.62 -13.09 -16.41
C HIS A 256 -17.36 -12.22 -16.24
N CYS A 257 -16.47 -12.22 -17.22
CA CYS A 257 -15.49 -11.14 -17.40
C CYS A 257 -16.26 -9.82 -17.30
N GLY A 258 -15.98 -9.05 -16.25
CA GLY A 258 -16.82 -7.94 -15.79
C GLY A 258 -17.31 -7.06 -16.93
N ILE A 259 -18.59 -7.20 -17.27
CA ILE A 259 -19.23 -6.35 -18.27
C ILE A 259 -19.43 -5.00 -17.60
N ARG A 260 -18.47 -4.10 -17.80
CA ARG A 260 -18.65 -2.67 -17.50
C ARG A 260 -19.44 -2.06 -18.63
N ILE A 261 -20.61 -1.51 -18.32
CA ILE A 261 -21.45 -0.83 -19.30
C ILE A 261 -21.06 0.65 -19.30
N PHE A 262 -20.37 1.09 -20.34
CA PHE A 262 -20.12 2.51 -20.58
C PHE A 262 -21.27 3.15 -21.36
N VAL A 263 -21.81 4.24 -20.84
CA VAL A 263 -22.87 5.03 -21.47
C VAL A 263 -22.29 6.37 -21.88
N TRP A 264 -21.89 6.49 -23.15
CA TRP A 264 -21.25 7.70 -23.66
C TRP A 264 -22.30 8.78 -24.02
N LYS A 265 -22.22 9.94 -23.35
CA LYS A 265 -23.08 11.11 -23.55
C LYS A 265 -22.42 12.08 -24.54
N GLY A 266 -22.81 12.03 -25.81
CA GLY A 266 -22.28 12.93 -26.84
C GLY A 266 -22.63 14.41 -26.61
N ARG A 267 -21.78 15.35 -27.02
CA ARG A 267 -21.97 16.80 -26.80
C ARG A 267 -23.30 17.36 -27.34
N LYS A 268 -23.92 16.72 -28.35
CA LYS A 268 -25.20 17.11 -28.98
C LYS A 268 -26.46 16.40 -28.43
N SER A 269 -26.33 15.50 -27.44
CA SER A 269 -27.48 14.78 -26.86
C SER A 269 -28.44 15.69 -26.09
N SER A 270 -29.75 15.39 -26.11
CA SER A 270 -30.77 16.22 -25.45
C SER A 270 -30.72 16.11 -23.92
N LYS A 271 -31.16 17.16 -23.19
CA LYS A 271 -31.19 17.15 -21.72
C LYS A 271 -32.00 15.97 -21.16
N LYS A 272 -33.14 15.65 -21.78
CA LYS A 272 -33.99 14.52 -21.41
C LYS A 272 -33.31 13.16 -21.63
N GLU A 273 -32.56 13.00 -22.71
CA GLU A 273 -31.80 11.77 -22.96
C GLU A 273 -30.64 11.60 -21.98
N ARG A 274 -29.98 12.69 -21.59
CA ARG A 274 -28.89 12.68 -20.60
C ARG A 274 -29.37 12.30 -19.20
N SER A 275 -30.52 12.82 -18.76
CA SER A 275 -31.11 12.51 -17.45
C SER A 275 -31.68 11.08 -17.39
N GLU A 276 -32.18 10.55 -18.51
CA GLU A 276 -32.72 9.18 -18.59
C GLU A 276 -31.66 8.11 -18.96
N ALA A 277 -30.41 8.51 -19.20
CA ALA A 277 -29.37 7.63 -19.75
C ALA A 277 -29.05 6.44 -18.82
N LEU A 278 -28.93 6.72 -17.52
CA LEU A 278 -28.64 5.71 -16.50
C LEU A 278 -29.80 4.75 -16.28
N ASP A 279 -31.03 5.27 -16.21
CA ASP A 279 -32.24 4.46 -16.06
C ASP A 279 -32.50 3.59 -17.32
N LYS A 280 -32.20 4.10 -18.53
CA LYS A 280 -32.25 3.31 -19.77
C LYS A 280 -31.16 2.24 -19.84
N ALA A 281 -29.94 2.56 -19.41
CA ALA A 281 -28.85 1.60 -19.32
C ALA A 281 -29.18 0.48 -18.32
N TYR A 282 -29.74 0.83 -17.16
CA TYR A 282 -30.19 -0.12 -16.15
C TYR A 282 -31.39 -0.98 -16.61
N LYS A 283 -32.37 -0.39 -17.29
CA LYS A 283 -33.50 -1.13 -17.89
C LYS A 283 -33.06 -2.11 -18.97
N LYS A 284 -32.04 -1.76 -19.76
CA LYS A 284 -31.39 -2.68 -20.71
C LYS A 284 -30.51 -3.71 -20.00
N ALA A 285 -29.97 -3.37 -18.83
CA ALA A 285 -29.15 -4.26 -18.02
C ALA A 285 -29.96 -5.30 -17.21
N LYS A 286 -31.30 -5.30 -17.29
CA LYS A 286 -32.20 -6.21 -16.53
C LYS A 286 -31.98 -7.72 -16.77
N GLY A 287 -31.15 -8.11 -17.73
CA GLY A 287 -30.72 -9.50 -17.95
C GLY A 287 -29.31 -9.84 -17.40
N TYR A 288 -28.60 -8.87 -16.82
CA TYR A 288 -27.25 -9.03 -16.27
C TYR A 288 -27.25 -9.10 -14.72
N PRO A 289 -26.19 -9.65 -14.08
CA PRO A 289 -26.08 -9.73 -12.63
C PRO A 289 -26.21 -8.37 -11.92
N PRO A 290 -26.77 -8.27 -10.69
CA PRO A 290 -26.86 -7.03 -9.92
C PRO A 290 -25.52 -6.34 -9.59
N SER A 291 -24.41 -7.09 -9.73
CA SER A 291 -23.01 -6.65 -9.61
C SER A 291 -22.44 -6.03 -10.89
N THR A 292 -23.25 -5.92 -11.97
CA THR A 292 -22.82 -5.33 -13.24
C THR A 292 -22.60 -3.83 -13.09
N TYR A 293 -21.37 -3.40 -13.34
CA TYR A 293 -20.94 -2.01 -13.18
C TYR A 293 -21.38 -1.16 -14.38
N VAL A 294 -21.93 0.03 -14.10
CA VAL A 294 -22.43 0.97 -15.11
C VAL A 294 -21.78 2.34 -14.88
N GLU A 295 -21.16 2.89 -15.93
CA GLU A 295 -20.45 4.18 -15.90
C GLU A 295 -20.95 5.08 -17.04
N THR A 296 -21.18 6.36 -16.78
CA THR A 296 -21.59 7.33 -17.81
C THR A 296 -20.44 8.27 -18.16
N VAL A 297 -20.00 8.28 -19.43
CA VAL A 297 -18.81 9.03 -19.88
C VAL A 297 -19.24 10.22 -20.75
N ASN A 298 -18.76 11.43 -20.46
CA ASN A 298 -19.06 12.63 -21.26
C ASN A 298 -18.02 12.84 -22.38
N ASP A 299 -18.47 13.33 -23.52
CA ASP A 299 -17.63 13.72 -24.67
C ASP A 299 -16.53 14.72 -24.29
N GLY A 300 -15.26 14.30 -24.41
CA GLY A 300 -14.06 15.06 -24.07
C GLY A 300 -13.50 14.82 -22.65
N SER A 301 -14.14 13.96 -21.85
CA SER A 301 -13.69 13.56 -20.50
C SER A 301 -13.40 12.07 -20.41
N GLU A 302 -13.02 11.45 -21.53
CA GLU A 302 -12.81 10.00 -21.60
C GLU A 302 -11.56 9.55 -20.82
N SER A 303 -11.73 8.58 -19.92
CA SER A 303 -10.65 7.96 -19.14
C SER A 303 -9.69 7.17 -20.04
N SER A 304 -8.46 6.92 -19.57
CA SER A 304 -7.51 6.05 -20.28
C SER A 304 -8.08 4.66 -20.54
N VAL A 305 -8.81 4.11 -19.56
CA VAL A 305 -9.53 2.82 -19.67
C VAL A 305 -10.61 2.85 -20.75
N PHE A 306 -11.36 3.95 -20.89
CA PHE A 306 -12.35 4.11 -21.96
C PHE A 306 -11.68 4.26 -23.34
N LYS A 307 -10.63 5.07 -23.45
CA LYS A 307 -9.90 5.30 -24.71
C LYS A 307 -9.25 4.02 -25.23
N GLN A 308 -8.83 3.14 -24.33
CA GLN A 308 -8.28 1.82 -24.64
C GLN A 308 -9.29 0.86 -25.26
N LEU A 309 -10.61 1.12 -25.24
CA LEU A 309 -11.61 0.27 -25.92
C LEU A 309 -11.60 0.41 -27.45
N PHE A 310 -10.78 1.31 -27.99
CA PHE A 310 -10.79 1.67 -29.41
C PHE A 310 -9.42 1.40 -30.04
N GLN A 311 -9.40 0.64 -31.15
CA GLN A 311 -8.17 0.29 -31.88
C GLN A 311 -7.33 1.49 -32.32
N LYS A 312 -7.98 2.65 -32.53
CA LYS A 312 -7.31 3.91 -32.85
C LYS A 312 -8.11 5.07 -32.27
N TRP A 313 -7.54 5.73 -31.27
CA TRP A 313 -8.13 6.92 -30.64
C TRP A 313 -7.31 8.16 -30.97
N THR A 314 -7.89 9.12 -31.68
CA THR A 314 -7.23 10.39 -32.02
C THR A 314 -8.04 11.57 -31.51
N VAL A 315 -7.42 12.41 -30.69
CA VAL A 315 -8.03 13.66 -30.24
C VAL A 315 -7.77 14.74 -31.30
N LYS A 316 -8.83 15.32 -31.87
CA LYS A 316 -8.70 16.43 -32.82
C LYS A 316 -7.97 17.60 -32.15
N GLY A 317 -6.75 17.91 -32.60
CA GLY A 317 -5.93 19.02 -32.13
C GLY A 317 -4.86 18.69 -31.09
N GLN A 318 -4.55 17.41 -30.86
CA GLN A 318 -3.50 16.99 -29.92
C GLN A 318 -2.09 17.35 -30.44
N THR A 319 -1.31 18.05 -29.63
CA THR A 319 0.08 18.42 -29.91
C THR A 319 1.03 17.22 -29.76
N VAL A 320 2.01 17.09 -30.65
CA VAL A 320 3.11 16.11 -30.60
C VAL A 320 4.43 16.87 -30.47
N GLY A 321 5.05 16.86 -29.29
CA GLY A 321 6.35 17.49 -29.04
C GLY A 321 6.42 19.02 -29.24
N MET A 322 7.56 19.59 -28.87
CA MET A 322 7.83 21.03 -28.94
C MET A 322 8.37 21.38 -30.36
N GLY A 323 7.65 22.20 -31.14
CA GLY A 323 8.33 23.04 -32.15
C GLY A 323 7.83 23.12 -33.60
N THR A 324 6.86 22.36 -34.11
CA THR A 324 6.33 22.63 -35.47
C THR A 324 4.83 22.36 -35.60
N THR A 325 4.05 23.45 -35.62
CA THR A 325 2.65 23.47 -36.05
C THR A 325 2.56 23.61 -37.58
N HIS A 326 1.88 22.68 -38.24
CA HIS A 326 1.26 22.98 -39.53
C HIS A 326 -0.14 23.56 -39.29
N SER A 327 -0.23 24.87 -39.04
CA SER A 327 -1.35 25.74 -39.44
C SER A 327 -1.07 27.21 -39.04
N PRO A 328 -1.23 28.17 -39.95
CA PRO A 328 -0.86 29.58 -39.74
C PRO A 328 -1.97 30.33 -38.99
N GLY A 329 -1.73 30.66 -37.73
CA GLY A 329 -2.57 31.56 -36.96
C GLY A 329 -1.78 32.14 -35.79
N LYS A 330 -1.81 33.47 -35.63
CA LYS A 330 -1.17 34.17 -34.51
C LYS A 330 -1.72 33.64 -33.18
N ILE A 331 -0.96 32.81 -32.48
CA ILE A 331 -1.25 32.40 -31.11
C ILE A 331 -0.25 33.11 -30.20
N ALA A 332 -0.80 33.72 -29.14
CA ALA A 332 -0.05 34.38 -28.08
C ALA A 332 0.97 33.41 -27.47
N LYS A 333 2.17 33.92 -27.18
CA LYS A 333 3.18 33.19 -26.39
C LYS A 333 2.51 32.68 -25.11
N VAL A 334 2.35 31.36 -25.02
CA VAL A 334 1.93 30.71 -23.78
C VAL A 334 3.12 30.77 -22.85
N GLU A 335 3.01 31.57 -21.82
CA GLU A 335 4.00 31.64 -20.74
C GLU A 335 3.97 30.30 -19.99
N GLN A 336 5.10 29.61 -19.98
CA GLN A 336 5.25 28.39 -19.18
C GLN A 336 5.24 28.79 -17.71
N VAL A 337 4.09 28.58 -17.05
CA VAL A 337 4.00 28.77 -15.60
C VAL A 337 4.77 27.62 -14.96
N LYS A 338 5.92 27.94 -14.36
CA LYS A 338 6.71 27.01 -13.54
C LYS A 338 5.82 26.43 -12.42
N PHE A 339 6.07 25.17 -12.09
CA PHE A 339 5.51 24.47 -10.93
C PHE A 339 5.62 25.35 -9.67
N ASP A 340 4.49 25.91 -9.23
CA ASP A 340 4.45 26.83 -8.09
C ASP A 340 4.01 26.09 -6.82
N VAL A 341 5.02 25.67 -6.08
CA VAL A 341 4.96 24.92 -4.83
C VAL A 341 4.15 25.63 -3.76
N THR A 342 4.16 26.97 -3.73
CA THR A 342 3.47 27.73 -2.67
C THR A 342 1.97 27.45 -2.65
N SER A 343 1.42 26.87 -3.73
CA SER A 343 0.02 26.44 -3.83
C SER A 343 -0.29 25.05 -3.25
N MET A 344 0.70 24.23 -2.85
CA MET A 344 0.49 22.88 -2.28
C MET A 344 -0.10 22.92 -0.87
N HIS A 345 0.34 23.85 -0.02
CA HIS A 345 -0.23 24.05 1.33
C HIS A 345 -1.69 24.54 1.28
N ALA A 346 -2.12 25.09 0.15
CA ALA A 346 -3.50 25.52 -0.10
C ALA A 346 -4.37 24.45 -0.80
N ARG A 347 -3.79 23.31 -1.24
CA ARG A 347 -4.47 22.26 -2.04
C ARG A 347 -4.05 20.84 -1.66
N PRO A 348 -4.62 20.27 -0.57
CA PRO A 348 -4.35 18.91 -0.09
C PRO A 348 -4.63 17.80 -1.11
N ASP A 349 -5.47 18.06 -2.11
CA ASP A 349 -5.82 17.17 -3.22
C ASP A 349 -4.64 16.91 -4.18
N LEU A 350 -3.88 17.96 -4.51
CA LEU A 350 -2.67 17.82 -5.32
C LEU A 350 -1.58 17.06 -4.56
N ALA A 351 -1.45 17.35 -3.26
CA ALA A 351 -0.55 16.64 -2.39
C ALA A 351 -0.85 15.12 -2.36
N ALA A 352 -2.14 14.75 -2.28
CA ALA A 352 -2.58 13.37 -2.33
C ALA A 352 -2.39 12.69 -3.70
N GLN A 353 -2.62 13.43 -4.81
CA GLN A 353 -2.47 12.92 -6.18
C GLN A 353 -1.01 12.68 -6.56
N TYR A 354 -0.12 13.62 -6.24
CA TYR A 354 1.31 13.50 -6.50
C TYR A 354 2.05 12.71 -5.41
N LYS A 355 1.36 12.34 -4.32
CA LYS A 355 1.95 11.70 -3.12
C LYS A 355 3.08 12.55 -2.50
N MET A 356 2.89 13.86 -2.48
CA MET A 356 3.85 14.88 -2.03
C MET A 356 3.18 15.73 -0.95
N VAL A 357 3.69 15.77 0.28
CA VAL A 357 3.08 16.63 1.32
C VAL A 357 3.48 18.11 1.16
N ASP A 358 4.65 18.35 0.58
CA ASP A 358 5.15 19.62 0.05
C ASP A 358 6.17 19.32 -1.07
N ASP A 359 7.06 20.25 -1.41
CA ASP A 359 8.10 20.07 -2.43
C ASP A 359 9.44 19.48 -1.92
N GLY A 360 9.51 19.06 -0.66
CA GLY A 360 10.75 18.58 -0.05
C GLY A 360 11.72 19.69 0.40
N THR A 361 11.31 20.96 0.51
CA THR A 361 12.19 22.07 0.94
C THR A 361 12.28 22.31 2.45
N GLY A 362 11.51 21.58 3.25
CA GLY A 362 11.54 21.60 4.70
C GLY A 362 12.86 21.10 5.31
N GLU A 363 12.91 21.08 6.63
CA GLU A 363 14.11 20.70 7.38
C GLU A 363 14.16 19.17 7.54
N ALA A 364 15.17 18.52 6.95
CA ALA A 364 15.41 17.09 7.09
C ALA A 364 16.58 16.81 8.04
N GLU A 365 16.32 16.07 9.10
CA GLU A 365 17.33 15.49 9.98
C GLU A 365 17.44 13.98 9.70
N THR A 366 18.66 13.50 9.43
CA THR A 366 18.90 12.10 9.07
C THR A 366 19.82 11.42 10.07
N TRP A 367 19.40 10.26 10.55
CA TRP A 367 20.18 9.36 11.39
C TRP A 367 20.35 8.00 10.70
N ARG A 368 21.49 7.37 10.93
CA ARG A 368 21.77 5.97 10.59
C ARG A 368 21.73 5.16 11.87
N ILE A 369 21.19 3.94 11.81
CA ILE A 369 21.21 3.03 12.96
C ILE A 369 22.57 2.34 13.04
N GLU A 370 23.25 2.49 14.18
CA GLU A 370 24.52 1.85 14.49
C GLU A 370 24.47 1.27 15.90
N ASN A 371 24.81 -0.01 16.06
CA ASN A 371 24.82 -0.68 17.37
C ASN A 371 23.50 -0.46 18.16
N ASN A 372 22.37 -0.47 17.44
CA ASN A 372 21.00 -0.22 17.93
C ASN A 372 20.66 1.23 18.34
N GLU A 373 21.55 2.20 18.09
CA GLU A 373 21.35 3.61 18.40
C GLU A 373 21.32 4.49 17.13
N PRO A 374 20.59 5.62 17.13
CA PRO A 374 20.56 6.55 16.00
C PRO A 374 21.76 7.49 16.02
N VAL A 375 22.63 7.39 15.02
CA VAL A 375 23.81 8.24 14.85
C VAL A 375 23.55 9.25 13.72
N PRO A 376 23.71 10.57 13.95
CA PRO A 376 23.49 11.58 12.92
C PRO A 376 24.38 11.36 11.69
N VAL A 377 23.79 11.47 10.50
CA VAL A 377 24.51 11.35 9.23
C VAL A 377 25.25 12.65 8.92
N ASP A 378 26.53 12.56 8.61
CA ASP A 378 27.35 13.71 8.18
C ASP A 378 26.73 14.38 6.93
N ARG A 379 26.76 15.71 6.87
CA ARG A 379 26.19 16.52 5.78
C ARG A 379 26.66 16.06 4.40
N LYS A 380 27.89 15.56 4.28
CA LYS A 380 28.44 15.07 3.00
C LYS A 380 27.77 13.78 2.49
N TRP A 381 27.09 13.04 3.38
CA TRP A 381 26.40 11.79 3.09
C TRP A 381 24.86 11.96 3.06
N LEU A 382 24.34 13.19 3.17
CA LEU A 382 22.91 13.43 2.99
C LEU A 382 22.52 13.12 1.53
N GLY A 383 21.47 12.30 1.38
CA GLY A 383 21.05 11.76 0.08
C GLY A 383 21.75 10.47 -0.34
N HIS A 384 22.72 9.98 0.44
CA HIS A 384 23.41 8.71 0.21
C HIS A 384 22.86 7.61 1.13
N PHE A 385 22.35 6.53 0.55
CA PHE A 385 21.72 5.42 1.27
C PHE A 385 22.43 4.12 0.94
N TYR A 386 22.90 3.39 1.95
CA TYR A 386 23.59 2.11 1.75
C TYR A 386 22.66 0.94 2.08
N GLY A 387 22.59 -0.05 1.19
CA GLY A 387 21.74 -1.24 1.34
C GLY A 387 22.03 -2.10 2.57
N GLY A 388 23.21 -1.97 3.19
CA GLY A 388 23.56 -2.63 4.45
C GLY A 388 23.12 -1.88 5.72
N ASP A 389 22.56 -0.67 5.60
CA ASP A 389 22.18 0.17 6.74
C ASP A 389 20.65 0.40 6.81
N CYS A 390 20.20 0.89 7.96
CA CYS A 390 18.87 1.48 8.14
C CYS A 390 19.00 2.96 8.51
N TYR A 391 18.09 3.79 7.98
CA TYR A 391 18.10 5.24 8.22
C TYR A 391 16.74 5.72 8.74
N LEU A 392 16.79 6.67 9.66
CA LEU A 392 15.64 7.43 10.13
C LEU A 392 15.78 8.85 9.61
N ILE A 393 14.75 9.36 8.94
CA ILE A 393 14.74 10.72 8.38
C ILE A 393 13.52 11.44 8.92
N LEU A 394 13.75 12.36 9.85
CA LEU A 394 12.69 13.24 10.35
C LEU A 394 12.66 14.48 9.46
N TYR A 395 11.57 14.63 8.73
CA TYR A 395 11.31 15.76 7.88
C TYR A 395 10.28 16.68 8.54
N THR A 396 10.67 17.93 8.76
CA THR A 396 9.83 18.97 9.35
C THR A 396 9.44 19.97 8.28
N TYR A 397 8.14 20.15 8.09
CA TYR A 397 7.59 21.12 7.15
C TYR A 397 6.53 21.97 7.85
N GLU A 398 6.32 23.17 7.33
CA GLU A 398 5.38 24.13 7.92
C GLU A 398 4.14 24.27 7.03
N VAL A 399 2.96 24.16 7.63
CA VAL A 399 1.69 24.41 6.96
C VAL A 399 0.92 25.43 7.78
N SER A 400 0.64 26.59 7.19
CA SER A 400 -0.15 27.66 7.82
C SER A 400 0.37 28.09 9.21
N GLY A 401 1.69 28.18 9.40
CA GLY A 401 2.31 28.56 10.67
C GLY A 401 2.43 27.42 11.69
N LYS A 402 1.96 26.20 11.37
CA LYS A 402 2.09 25.01 12.22
C LYS A 402 3.13 24.05 11.64
N LYS A 403 4.04 23.57 12.49
CA LYS A 403 5.00 22.52 12.12
C LYS A 403 4.31 21.16 12.04
N HIS A 404 4.67 20.41 11.02
CA HIS A 404 4.27 19.03 10.77
C HIS A 404 5.51 18.18 10.54
N TYR A 405 5.41 16.89 10.85
CA TYR A 405 6.56 15.98 10.85
C TYR A 405 6.24 14.71 10.05
N LEU A 406 7.17 14.28 9.21
CA LEU A 406 7.21 12.94 8.62
C LEU A 406 8.44 12.21 9.14
N LEU A 407 8.30 10.96 9.53
CA LEU A 407 9.41 10.10 9.91
C LEU A 407 9.54 8.96 8.91
N TYR A 408 10.51 9.06 7.99
CA TYR A 408 10.83 7.96 7.09
C TYR A 408 11.75 6.96 7.78
N ILE A 409 11.40 5.69 7.68
CA ILE A 409 12.18 4.55 8.15
C ILE A 409 12.67 3.81 6.89
N TRP A 410 13.82 4.21 6.38
CA TRP A 410 14.42 3.59 5.21
C TRP A 410 15.20 2.34 5.60
N GLN A 411 14.94 1.24 4.92
CA GLN A 411 15.48 -0.08 5.25
C GLN A 411 16.24 -0.67 4.07
N GLY A 412 17.55 -0.79 4.22
CA GLY A 412 18.41 -1.45 3.24
C GLY A 412 18.07 -2.93 3.09
N ARG A 413 18.18 -3.44 1.87
CA ARG A 413 17.89 -4.85 1.55
C ARG A 413 18.80 -5.83 2.29
N HIS A 414 20.04 -5.43 2.55
CA HIS A 414 21.08 -6.25 3.19
C HIS A 414 21.31 -5.87 4.67
N ALA A 415 20.48 -4.99 5.22
CA ALA A 415 20.56 -4.60 6.63
C ALA A 415 20.26 -5.81 7.54
N SER A 416 20.97 -5.89 8.67
CA SER A 416 20.80 -7.00 9.60
C SER A 416 19.42 -6.99 10.26
N THR A 417 18.91 -8.16 10.67
CA THR A 417 17.61 -8.26 11.38
C THR A 417 17.60 -7.47 12.69
N ALA A 418 18.76 -7.37 13.37
CA ALA A 418 18.95 -6.55 14.55
C ALA A 418 18.75 -5.07 14.25
N GLU A 419 19.34 -4.56 13.16
CA GLU A 419 19.22 -3.15 12.75
C GLU A 419 17.82 -2.82 12.22
N LEU A 420 17.18 -3.74 11.50
CA LEU A 420 15.78 -3.59 11.10
C LEU A 420 14.87 -3.45 12.34
N THR A 421 15.10 -4.26 13.37
CA THR A 421 14.35 -4.20 14.64
C THR A 421 14.67 -2.90 15.40
N ALA A 422 15.95 -2.54 15.49
CA ALA A 422 16.38 -1.32 16.16
C ALA A 422 15.85 -0.06 15.44
N SER A 423 15.81 -0.05 14.10
CA SER A 423 15.26 1.08 13.33
C SER A 423 13.77 1.32 13.67
N ALA A 424 12.98 0.25 13.79
CA ALA A 424 11.58 0.35 14.21
C ALA A 424 11.44 0.83 15.67
N TYR A 425 12.26 0.31 16.58
CA TYR A 425 12.26 0.72 17.99
C TYR A 425 12.65 2.20 18.17
N GLN A 426 13.71 2.63 17.50
CA GLN A 426 14.20 4.01 17.54
C GLN A 426 13.23 4.98 16.87
N ALA A 427 12.50 4.55 15.83
CA ALA A 427 11.43 5.34 15.25
C ALA A 427 10.32 5.66 16.25
N VAL A 428 9.94 4.70 17.12
CA VAL A 428 8.97 4.93 18.19
C VAL A 428 9.50 5.91 19.24
N ILE A 429 10.79 5.83 19.60
CA ILE A 429 11.40 6.77 20.54
C ILE A 429 11.40 8.20 19.97
N LEU A 430 11.78 8.35 18.70
CA LEU A 430 11.72 9.64 18.02
C LEU A 430 10.28 10.15 17.94
N ASP A 431 9.32 9.31 17.58
CA ASP A 431 7.90 9.67 17.54
C ASP A 431 7.40 10.22 18.90
N GLN A 432 7.74 9.54 20.01
CA GLN A 432 7.41 9.97 21.36
C GLN A 432 8.05 11.31 21.74
N LYS A 433 9.30 11.55 21.31
CA LYS A 433 10.00 12.84 21.54
C LYS A 433 9.27 14.02 20.90
N TYR A 434 8.55 13.79 19.80
CA TYR A 434 7.73 14.79 19.12
C TYR A 434 6.22 14.59 19.42
N ASN A 435 5.89 14.09 20.62
CA ASN A 435 4.53 13.93 21.12
C ASN A 435 3.61 13.04 20.27
N GLY A 436 4.17 12.11 19.48
CA GLY A 436 3.41 11.24 18.58
C GLY A 436 2.78 11.96 17.38
N GLU A 437 3.24 13.17 17.08
CA GLU A 437 2.82 13.94 15.90
C GLU A 437 3.42 13.47 14.55
N PRO A 438 4.63 12.86 14.49
CA PRO A 438 5.18 12.40 13.22
C PRO A 438 4.37 11.31 12.51
N VAL A 439 4.18 11.47 11.20
CA VAL A 439 3.63 10.39 10.37
C VAL A 439 4.77 9.46 9.97
N GLN A 440 4.72 8.22 10.44
CA GLN A 440 5.76 7.22 10.17
C GLN A 440 5.54 6.53 8.82
N VAL A 441 6.58 6.48 8.00
CA VAL A 441 6.54 5.86 6.66
C VAL A 441 7.70 4.88 6.53
N ARG A 442 7.38 3.58 6.46
CA ARG A 442 8.37 2.53 6.22
C ARG A 442 8.69 2.47 4.72
N VAL A 443 9.98 2.54 4.39
CA VAL A 443 10.46 2.58 3.01
C VAL A 443 11.51 1.49 2.78
N PRO A 444 11.12 0.33 2.22
CA PRO A 444 12.09 -0.62 1.73
C PRO A 444 12.92 -0.02 0.59
N MET A 445 14.21 -0.37 0.54
CA MET A 445 15.10 -0.05 -0.58
C MET A 445 14.44 -0.38 -1.93
N GLY A 446 14.47 0.58 -2.87
CA GLY A 446 13.87 0.47 -4.20
C GLY A 446 12.39 0.91 -4.29
N LYS A 447 11.71 1.05 -3.15
CA LYS A 447 10.31 1.51 -3.04
C LYS A 447 10.21 2.95 -2.51
N GLU A 448 11.23 3.77 -2.74
CA GLU A 448 11.26 5.17 -2.28
C GLU A 448 10.10 5.98 -2.87
N PRO A 449 9.26 6.63 -2.03
CA PRO A 449 8.18 7.47 -2.52
C PRO A 449 8.72 8.78 -3.10
N MET A 450 7.95 9.39 -4.01
CA MET A 450 8.30 10.67 -4.67
C MET A 450 8.70 11.75 -3.67
N HIS A 451 7.96 11.89 -2.57
CA HIS A 451 8.29 12.88 -1.54
C HIS A 451 9.65 12.67 -0.87
N LEU A 452 10.03 11.42 -0.61
CA LEU A 452 11.35 11.14 -0.05
C LEU A 452 12.47 11.51 -1.03
N MET A 453 12.27 11.27 -2.32
CA MET A 453 13.23 11.65 -3.37
C MET A 453 13.33 13.18 -3.51
N ALA A 454 12.19 13.88 -3.42
CA ALA A 454 12.11 15.34 -3.48
C ALA A 454 12.91 16.06 -2.39
N ILE A 455 12.97 15.50 -1.18
CA ILE A 455 13.81 16.03 -0.07
C ILE A 455 15.27 16.19 -0.50
N PHE A 456 15.75 15.30 -1.38
CA PHE A 456 17.13 15.33 -1.89
C PHE A 456 17.26 16.03 -3.25
N LYS A 457 16.18 16.59 -3.81
CA LYS A 457 16.20 17.41 -5.05
C LYS A 457 16.96 16.75 -6.21
N GLY A 458 16.65 15.48 -6.47
CA GLY A 458 17.27 14.68 -7.53
C GLY A 458 18.71 14.23 -7.23
N ARG A 459 19.16 14.33 -5.97
CA ARG A 459 20.52 13.98 -5.51
C ARG A 459 20.56 12.66 -4.74
N MET A 460 19.50 11.87 -4.78
CA MET A 460 19.42 10.59 -4.07
C MET A 460 20.28 9.53 -4.76
N VAL A 461 21.21 8.93 -4.01
CA VAL A 461 22.07 7.84 -4.45
C VAL A 461 21.88 6.66 -3.49
N VAL A 462 21.49 5.52 -4.03
CA VAL A 462 21.30 4.28 -3.30
C VAL A 462 22.42 3.31 -3.70
N TYR A 463 23.25 2.91 -2.75
CA TYR A 463 24.30 1.91 -2.90
C TYR A 463 23.74 0.53 -2.60
N GLU A 464 24.13 -0.47 -3.40
CA GLU A 464 23.60 -1.83 -3.25
C GLU A 464 24.06 -2.42 -1.93
N ASP A 465 25.32 -2.21 -1.55
CA ASP A 465 25.92 -2.80 -0.35
C ASP A 465 26.83 -1.79 0.37
N GLY A 466 27.35 -2.20 1.52
CA GLY A 466 28.27 -1.44 2.35
C GLY A 466 27.58 -0.61 3.42
N SER A 467 28.36 0.30 3.99
CA SER A 467 27.90 1.18 5.05
C SER A 467 28.68 2.48 5.02
N SER A 468 28.03 3.57 5.39
CA SER A 468 28.68 4.89 5.54
C SER A 468 29.29 5.11 6.94
N ARG A 469 29.38 4.06 7.76
CA ARG A 469 30.02 4.08 9.09
C ARG A 469 31.51 4.38 9.03
N GLY A 470 32.01 5.09 10.04
CA GLY A 470 33.43 5.46 10.13
C GLY A 470 34.36 4.27 10.40
N ASP A 471 33.85 3.23 11.04
CA ASP A 471 34.53 1.96 11.37
C ASP A 471 34.20 0.84 10.37
N SER A 472 33.49 1.15 9.29
CA SER A 472 33.11 0.17 8.26
C SER A 472 34.36 -0.50 7.67
N THR A 473 34.42 -1.82 7.72
CA THR A 473 35.43 -2.62 7.03
C THR A 473 35.15 -2.76 5.53
N TYR A 474 34.07 -2.13 5.04
CA TYR A 474 33.67 -2.19 3.64
C TYR A 474 34.69 -1.47 2.75
N VAL A 475 35.34 -2.22 1.88
CA VAL A 475 36.24 -1.67 0.87
C VAL A 475 35.40 -1.30 -0.35
N GLN A 476 35.33 -0.01 -0.65
CA GLN A 476 34.58 0.49 -1.79
C GLN A 476 35.14 -0.09 -3.11
N PRO A 477 34.30 -0.66 -3.98
CA PRO A 477 34.72 -1.13 -5.29
C PRO A 477 35.32 0.01 -6.12
N THR A 478 36.41 -0.29 -6.83
CA THR A 478 37.09 0.67 -7.70
C THR A 478 36.27 1.02 -8.95
N VAL A 479 35.40 0.10 -9.37
CA VAL A 479 34.47 0.27 -10.49
C VAL A 479 33.06 0.10 -9.96
N ARG A 480 32.19 1.08 -10.22
CA ARG A 480 30.79 1.09 -9.79
C ARG A 480 29.90 1.57 -10.90
N LEU A 481 28.77 0.89 -11.09
CA LEU A 481 27.77 1.22 -12.10
C LEU A 481 26.49 1.66 -11.41
N PHE A 482 25.90 2.75 -11.85
CA PHE A 482 24.65 3.28 -11.30
C PHE A 482 23.61 3.40 -12.40
N HIS A 483 22.44 2.83 -12.16
CA HIS A 483 21.25 2.99 -12.99
C HIS A 483 20.51 4.25 -12.53
N VAL A 484 20.43 5.25 -13.41
CA VAL A 484 19.73 6.51 -13.17
C VAL A 484 18.32 6.41 -13.72
N HIS A 485 17.33 6.73 -12.89
CA HIS A 485 15.92 6.75 -13.28
C HIS A 485 15.25 8.00 -12.73
N GLY A 486 14.42 8.64 -13.57
CA GLY A 486 13.66 9.84 -13.24
C GLY A 486 14.00 11.04 -14.12
N SER A 487 13.02 11.92 -14.30
CA SER A 487 13.03 13.02 -15.27
C SER A 487 13.04 14.41 -14.63
N ASN A 488 12.99 14.49 -13.30
CA ASN A 488 13.00 15.77 -12.59
C ASN A 488 13.52 15.63 -11.15
N GLU A 489 13.71 16.75 -10.48
CA GLU A 489 14.25 16.81 -9.11
C GLU A 489 13.38 16.08 -8.06
N PHE A 490 12.12 15.77 -8.36
CA PHE A 490 11.21 15.11 -7.42
C PHE A 490 11.19 13.58 -7.56
N ASN A 491 11.69 13.02 -8.66
CA ASN A 491 11.61 11.58 -8.91
C ASN A 491 12.94 10.94 -9.37
N THR A 492 14.03 11.71 -9.44
CA THR A 492 15.32 11.18 -9.90
C THR A 492 16.11 10.55 -8.76
N ARG A 493 16.58 9.32 -8.99
CA ARG A 493 17.55 8.62 -8.14
C ARG A 493 18.57 7.84 -8.97
N ALA A 494 19.75 7.62 -8.39
CA ALA A 494 20.74 6.67 -8.90
C ALA A 494 20.78 5.44 -7.99
N THR A 495 20.60 4.24 -8.54
CA THR A 495 20.74 2.98 -7.80
C THR A 495 21.96 2.23 -8.30
N GLU A 496 22.88 1.86 -7.40
CA GLU A 496 24.03 1.05 -7.75
C GLU A 496 23.57 -0.34 -8.20
N VAL A 497 24.17 -0.81 -9.29
CA VAL A 497 23.92 -2.12 -9.87
C VAL A 497 25.27 -2.79 -10.12
N PRO A 498 25.32 -4.13 -10.28
CA PRO A 498 26.58 -4.81 -10.59
C PRO A 498 27.25 -4.19 -11.82
N PRO A 499 28.57 -3.90 -11.79
CA PRO A 499 29.30 -3.28 -12.89
C PRO A 499 29.57 -4.31 -14.01
N ARG A 500 28.50 -4.76 -14.66
CA ARG A 500 28.51 -5.74 -15.74
C ARG A 500 27.70 -5.21 -16.92
N SER A 501 28.11 -5.60 -18.13
CA SER A 501 27.38 -5.25 -19.34
C SER A 501 25.89 -5.61 -19.28
N ALA A 502 25.56 -6.77 -18.71
CA ALA A 502 24.17 -7.25 -18.58
C ALA A 502 23.25 -6.36 -17.73
N SER A 503 23.80 -5.45 -16.92
CA SER A 503 23.03 -4.51 -16.10
C SER A 503 22.58 -3.27 -16.88
N LEU A 504 23.11 -3.03 -18.08
CA LEU A 504 22.71 -1.90 -18.93
C LEU A 504 21.30 -2.09 -19.51
N ASN A 505 20.61 -0.96 -19.71
CA ASN A 505 19.27 -0.89 -20.29
C ASN A 505 19.17 0.27 -21.29
N SER A 506 18.81 -0.04 -22.54
CA SER A 506 18.65 0.98 -23.59
C SER A 506 17.60 2.05 -23.27
N ASN A 507 16.67 1.78 -22.36
CA ASN A 507 15.62 2.73 -21.99
C ASN A 507 16.14 3.87 -21.09
N ASP A 508 17.25 3.67 -20.39
CA ASP A 508 17.63 4.52 -19.26
C ASP A 508 19.07 5.04 -19.40
N VAL A 509 19.52 5.81 -18.40
CA VAL A 509 20.87 6.36 -18.32
C VAL A 509 21.68 5.65 -17.25
N PHE A 510 22.97 5.42 -17.52
CA PHE A 510 23.88 4.77 -16.57
C PHE A 510 25.12 5.63 -16.31
N VAL A 511 25.56 5.66 -15.06
CA VAL A 511 26.81 6.30 -14.62
C VAL A 511 27.80 5.20 -14.22
N LEU A 512 28.90 5.06 -14.98
CA LEU A 512 29.99 4.13 -14.65
C LEU A 512 31.18 4.91 -14.09
N SER A 513 31.40 4.80 -12.79
CA SER A 513 32.54 5.42 -12.11
C SER A 513 33.71 4.44 -12.06
N THR A 514 34.86 4.84 -12.61
CA THR A 514 36.09 4.03 -12.62
C THR A 514 37.25 4.80 -11.96
N PRO A 515 38.43 4.17 -11.78
CA PRO A 515 39.62 4.86 -11.27
C PRO A 515 40.20 5.91 -12.22
N THR A 516 39.85 5.88 -13.51
CA THR A 516 40.43 6.74 -14.54
C THR A 516 39.46 7.85 -14.96
N CYS A 517 38.17 7.52 -15.12
CA CYS A 517 37.16 8.44 -15.63
C CYS A 517 35.76 8.13 -15.06
N CYS A 518 34.79 8.96 -15.39
CA CYS A 518 33.38 8.69 -15.14
C CYS A 518 32.65 8.68 -16.47
N TYR A 519 31.97 7.59 -16.81
CA TYR A 519 31.19 7.52 -18.05
C TYR A 519 29.71 7.78 -17.78
N LEU A 520 29.10 8.58 -18.65
CA LEU A 520 27.65 8.80 -18.74
C LEU A 520 27.16 8.07 -19.99
N TRP A 521 26.66 6.85 -19.81
CA TRP A 521 26.15 6.04 -20.91
C TRP A 521 24.66 6.33 -21.12
N TYR A 522 24.31 6.80 -22.31
CA TYR A 522 22.95 7.14 -22.71
C TYR A 522 22.37 6.04 -23.59
N GLY A 523 21.40 5.30 -23.05
CA GLY A 523 20.60 4.36 -23.81
C GLY A 523 19.83 5.08 -24.92
N LYS A 524 19.51 4.38 -26.02
CA LYS A 524 18.78 5.00 -27.14
C LYS A 524 17.38 5.50 -26.80
N GLY A 525 16.71 4.84 -25.84
CA GLY A 525 15.36 5.18 -25.39
C GLY A 525 15.30 6.21 -24.28
N CYS A 526 16.43 6.60 -23.67
CA CYS A 526 16.40 7.55 -22.56
C CYS A 526 15.98 8.95 -23.02
N SER A 527 15.20 9.62 -22.17
CA SER A 527 14.69 10.97 -22.42
C SER A 527 15.77 12.04 -22.25
N GLY A 528 15.56 13.20 -22.88
CA GLY A 528 16.44 14.36 -22.68
C GLY A 528 16.53 14.82 -21.21
N ASP A 529 15.42 14.70 -20.47
CA ASP A 529 15.33 15.10 -19.07
C ASP A 529 16.15 14.16 -18.16
N GLU A 530 16.09 12.84 -18.38
CA GLU A 530 16.92 11.85 -17.68
C GLU A 530 18.41 12.10 -17.90
N ARG A 531 18.81 12.46 -19.12
CA ARG A 531 20.21 12.80 -19.44
C ARG A 531 20.67 14.01 -18.63
N GLU A 532 19.83 15.04 -18.49
CA GLU A 532 20.20 16.22 -17.71
C GLU A 532 20.30 15.91 -16.22
N MET A 533 19.32 15.19 -15.66
CA MET A 533 19.35 14.76 -14.26
C MET A 533 20.55 13.83 -13.97
N SER A 534 20.93 12.97 -14.92
CA SER A 534 22.08 12.08 -14.78
C SER A 534 23.41 12.81 -14.62
N LYS A 535 23.59 13.99 -15.25
CA LYS A 535 24.82 14.79 -15.11
C LYS A 535 24.96 15.28 -13.67
N SER A 536 23.87 15.77 -13.09
CA SER A 536 23.83 16.23 -11.70
C SER A 536 24.16 15.10 -10.72
N LEU A 537 23.64 13.89 -10.96
CA LEU A 537 23.99 12.70 -10.16
C LEU A 537 25.43 12.25 -10.39
N ALA A 538 25.95 12.32 -11.61
CA ALA A 538 27.33 11.95 -11.91
C ALA A 538 28.35 12.85 -11.18
N ASP A 539 28.05 14.14 -11.00
CA ASP A 539 28.90 15.05 -10.21
C ASP A 539 28.96 14.69 -8.72
N ILE A 540 27.90 14.08 -8.20
CA ILE A 540 27.82 13.59 -6.82
C ILE A 540 28.58 12.26 -6.69
N ILE A 541 28.37 11.35 -7.65
CA ILE A 541 28.97 10.02 -7.67
C ILE A 541 30.48 10.08 -7.88
N SER A 542 30.95 10.98 -8.76
CA SER A 542 32.36 11.08 -9.13
C SER A 542 32.79 12.51 -9.44
N LYS A 543 33.90 12.93 -8.84
CA LYS A 543 34.54 14.23 -9.13
C LYS A 543 35.39 14.22 -10.41
N ARG A 544 35.52 13.07 -11.08
CA ARG A 544 36.35 12.91 -12.28
C ARG A 544 35.72 13.61 -13.49
N GLU A 545 36.49 13.69 -14.57
CA GLU A 545 35.97 14.09 -15.88
C GLU A 545 34.89 13.12 -16.35
N LYS A 546 33.79 13.68 -16.88
CA LYS A 546 32.64 12.93 -17.34
C LYS A 546 32.71 12.77 -18.85
N GLN A 547 32.81 11.53 -19.31
CA GLN A 547 32.76 11.20 -20.72
C GLN A 547 31.35 10.70 -21.07
N VAL A 548 30.65 11.47 -21.90
CA VAL A 548 29.34 11.08 -22.42
C VAL A 548 29.53 10.05 -23.54
N ILE A 549 28.77 8.95 -23.46
CA ILE A 549 28.77 7.86 -24.42
C ILE A 549 27.34 7.61 -24.85
N ALA A 550 27.06 7.69 -26.14
CA ALA A 550 25.80 7.20 -26.70
C ALA A 550 25.87 5.68 -26.92
N GLU A 551 24.76 4.98 -26.66
CA GLU A 551 24.64 3.56 -26.95
C GLU A 551 25.04 3.24 -28.42
N GLY A 552 25.96 2.29 -28.58
CA GLY A 552 26.55 1.89 -29.85
C GLY A 552 27.84 2.63 -30.22
N GLN A 553 28.25 3.65 -29.46
CA GLN A 553 29.51 4.39 -29.63
C GLN A 553 30.46 4.19 -28.44
N GLU A 554 30.35 3.07 -27.74
CA GLU A 554 31.15 2.82 -26.55
C GLU A 554 32.62 2.54 -26.91
N PRO A 555 33.59 3.19 -26.24
CA PRO A 555 35.00 2.88 -26.41
C PRO A 555 35.34 1.50 -25.84
N ALA A 556 36.44 0.90 -26.30
CA ALA A 556 36.86 -0.43 -25.84
C ALA A 556 37.09 -0.50 -24.32
N ASP A 557 37.67 0.56 -23.73
CA ASP A 557 37.92 0.63 -22.29
C ASP A 557 36.63 0.57 -21.47
N PHE A 558 35.55 1.20 -21.93
CA PHE A 558 34.24 1.13 -21.26
C PHE A 558 33.80 -0.33 -21.06
N TRP A 559 33.92 -1.16 -22.10
CA TRP A 559 33.57 -2.57 -22.01
C TRP A 559 34.53 -3.36 -21.13
N VAL A 560 35.82 -3.03 -21.12
CA VAL A 560 36.81 -3.67 -20.23
C VAL A 560 36.45 -3.43 -18.76
N GLN A 561 36.04 -2.21 -18.41
CA GLN A 561 35.63 -1.86 -17.05
C GLN A 561 34.37 -2.61 -16.59
N LEU A 562 33.49 -3.01 -17.52
CA LEU A 562 32.29 -3.82 -17.25
C LEU A 562 32.53 -5.34 -17.33
N GLY A 563 33.79 -5.78 -17.39
CA GLY A 563 34.14 -7.21 -17.49
C GLY A 563 33.94 -7.81 -18.88
N GLY A 564 33.89 -6.98 -19.92
CA GLY A 564 33.69 -7.35 -21.31
C GLY A 564 32.28 -7.03 -21.81
N LYS A 565 32.13 -6.93 -23.14
CA LYS A 565 30.84 -6.69 -23.79
C LYS A 565 30.00 -7.96 -23.80
N SER A 566 28.79 -7.90 -23.24
CA SER A 566 27.80 -8.98 -23.28
C SER A 566 26.45 -8.47 -23.78
N GLN A 567 25.48 -9.38 -23.91
CA GLN A 567 24.10 -8.98 -24.14
C GLN A 567 23.54 -8.24 -22.91
N TYR A 568 22.70 -7.25 -23.17
CA TYR A 568 22.00 -6.43 -22.18
C TYR A 568 20.61 -6.05 -22.72
N ALA A 569 19.82 -5.35 -21.93
CA ALA A 569 18.43 -5.05 -22.26
C ALA A 569 18.34 -3.98 -23.35
N SER A 570 18.34 -4.40 -24.62
CA SER A 570 18.39 -3.49 -25.76
C SER A 570 17.32 -3.77 -26.83
N GLY A 571 16.16 -4.31 -26.43
CA GLY A 571 15.05 -4.57 -27.34
C GLY A 571 14.53 -3.29 -28.01
N LYS A 572 13.93 -3.41 -29.22
CA LYS A 572 13.46 -2.24 -30.00
C LYS A 572 12.56 -1.30 -29.18
N ARG A 573 11.69 -1.87 -28.35
CA ARG A 573 10.76 -1.14 -27.48
C ARG A 573 11.47 -0.29 -26.43
N LEU A 574 12.53 -0.82 -25.82
CA LEU A 574 13.37 -0.11 -24.86
C LEU A 574 14.19 1.01 -25.51
N GLN A 575 14.25 1.08 -26.84
CA GLN A 575 14.93 2.16 -27.57
C GLN A 575 13.94 3.28 -27.97
N GLU A 576 12.66 3.17 -27.63
CA GLU A 576 11.64 4.17 -27.96
C GLU A 576 11.53 5.24 -26.87
N GLU A 577 11.84 6.50 -27.21
CA GLU A 577 11.82 7.64 -26.27
C GLU A 577 10.41 7.98 -25.72
N ASN A 578 9.34 7.60 -26.43
CA ASN A 578 7.96 7.86 -26.02
C ASN A 578 7.15 6.56 -25.97
N LEU A 579 7.27 5.83 -24.87
CA LEU A 579 6.44 4.66 -24.60
C LEU A 579 4.97 5.08 -24.41
N GLN A 580 4.18 5.04 -25.50
CA GLN A 580 2.73 5.26 -25.44
C GLN A 580 1.98 4.23 -24.58
N ILE A 581 2.67 3.15 -24.18
CA ILE A 581 2.10 1.98 -23.51
C ILE A 581 3.08 1.55 -22.43
N THR A 582 2.63 1.61 -21.18
CA THR A 582 3.38 1.26 -19.98
C THR A 582 3.28 -0.25 -19.72
N PRO A 583 4.38 -0.93 -19.36
CA PRO A 583 4.35 -2.32 -18.92
C PRO A 583 3.43 -2.54 -17.73
N ARG A 584 2.77 -3.70 -17.68
CA ARG A 584 1.87 -4.10 -16.58
C ARG A 584 2.25 -5.46 -16.07
N LEU A 585 2.48 -5.58 -14.76
CA LEU A 585 2.77 -6.84 -14.10
C LEU A 585 1.51 -7.35 -13.41
N PHE A 586 1.24 -8.64 -13.52
CA PHE A 586 0.15 -9.32 -12.84
C PHE A 586 0.68 -10.55 -12.12
N GLU A 587 0.20 -10.78 -10.90
CA GLU A 587 0.39 -12.02 -10.16
C GLU A 587 -0.69 -13.01 -10.56
N CYS A 588 -0.30 -14.13 -11.17
CA CYS A 588 -1.15 -15.22 -11.61
C CYS A 588 -1.03 -16.39 -10.63
N SER A 589 -2.04 -16.54 -9.77
CA SER A 589 -1.98 -17.49 -8.66
C SER A 589 -3.30 -18.24 -8.50
N ASN A 590 -3.25 -19.52 -8.08
CA ASN A 590 -4.44 -20.30 -7.70
C ASN A 590 -4.56 -20.50 -6.19
N LYS A 591 -3.73 -19.83 -5.37
CA LYS A 591 -3.78 -19.90 -3.90
C LYS A 591 -5.16 -19.57 -3.28
N THR A 592 -6.13 -19.01 -4.02
CA THR A 592 -7.53 -18.75 -3.63
C THR A 592 -8.49 -19.91 -3.87
N GLY A 593 -8.02 -21.05 -4.37
CA GLY A 593 -8.87 -22.15 -4.86
C GLY A 593 -9.28 -21.95 -6.32
N THR A 594 -9.52 -20.70 -6.75
CA THR A 594 -9.65 -20.30 -8.16
C THR A 594 -8.39 -19.60 -8.64
N PHE A 595 -7.99 -19.85 -9.89
CA PHE A 595 -6.91 -19.14 -10.56
C PHE A 595 -7.33 -17.68 -10.84
N ILE A 596 -6.55 -16.70 -10.37
CA ILE A 596 -6.83 -15.26 -10.50
C ILE A 596 -5.53 -14.54 -10.87
N ALA A 597 -5.63 -13.56 -11.78
CA ALA A 597 -4.56 -12.62 -12.13
C ALA A 597 -4.81 -11.25 -11.48
N THR A 598 -3.88 -10.76 -10.64
CA THR A 598 -3.98 -9.49 -9.91
C THR A 598 -2.90 -8.51 -10.34
N GLU A 599 -3.25 -7.28 -10.72
CA GLU A 599 -2.27 -6.29 -11.18
C GLU A 599 -1.40 -5.73 -10.04
N ILE A 600 -0.09 -5.62 -10.28
CA ILE A 600 0.90 -5.00 -9.40
C ILE A 600 1.38 -3.69 -10.05
N ALA A 601 1.08 -2.57 -9.39
CA ALA A 601 1.51 -1.24 -9.84
C ALA A 601 2.89 -0.85 -9.28
N ASN A 602 3.69 -0.10 -10.06
CA ASN A 602 5.06 0.32 -9.71
C ASN A 602 5.95 -0.86 -9.27
N PHE A 603 5.93 -1.90 -10.08
CA PHE A 603 6.60 -3.15 -9.76
C PHE A 603 8.14 -3.01 -9.79
N ASN A 604 8.83 -3.81 -8.98
CA ASN A 604 10.26 -4.04 -9.01
C ASN A 604 10.54 -5.55 -8.90
N GLN A 605 11.81 -5.95 -8.86
CA GLN A 605 12.18 -7.38 -8.82
C GLN A 605 11.66 -8.09 -7.55
N ASP A 606 11.55 -7.39 -6.42
CA ASP A 606 11.09 -7.97 -5.15
C ASP A 606 9.60 -8.38 -5.20
N ASP A 607 8.83 -7.88 -6.18
CA ASP A 607 7.42 -8.25 -6.39
C ASP A 607 7.26 -9.59 -7.16
N LEU A 608 8.35 -10.21 -7.62
CA LEU A 608 8.32 -11.52 -8.25
C LEU A 608 8.29 -12.62 -7.17
N ASP A 609 7.09 -13.08 -6.79
CA ASP A 609 6.92 -14.17 -5.82
C ASP A 609 7.37 -15.50 -6.46
N GLU A 610 8.44 -16.09 -5.92
CA GLU A 610 8.96 -17.40 -6.32
C GLU A 610 7.91 -18.52 -6.25
N SER A 611 6.79 -18.32 -5.56
CA SER A 611 5.73 -19.30 -5.36
C SER A 611 4.56 -19.18 -6.34
N ASP A 612 4.59 -18.21 -7.25
CA ASP A 612 3.53 -17.94 -8.23
C ASP A 612 4.08 -17.82 -9.67
N VAL A 613 3.16 -17.67 -10.62
CA VAL A 613 3.47 -17.25 -11.99
C VAL A 613 3.19 -15.76 -12.11
N MET A 614 4.06 -15.01 -12.76
CA MET A 614 3.86 -13.58 -13.02
C MET A 614 3.64 -13.35 -14.52
N LEU A 615 2.65 -12.55 -14.88
CA LEU A 615 2.38 -12.12 -16.25
C LEU A 615 2.83 -10.68 -16.42
N LEU A 616 3.82 -10.43 -17.28
CA LEU A 616 4.28 -9.09 -17.62
C LEU A 616 3.86 -8.77 -19.06
N ASP A 617 2.89 -7.88 -19.23
CA ASP A 617 2.45 -7.38 -20.54
C ASP A 617 3.24 -6.12 -20.91
N VAL A 618 4.02 -6.20 -21.98
CA VAL A 618 4.81 -5.08 -22.54
C VAL A 618 4.25 -4.60 -23.88
N TRP A 619 3.03 -5.00 -24.20
CA TRP A 619 2.31 -4.78 -25.44
C TRP A 619 2.74 -5.65 -26.62
N ASP A 620 3.94 -5.49 -27.18
CA ASP A 620 4.33 -6.30 -28.35
C ASP A 620 4.51 -7.79 -28.00
N GLN A 621 4.70 -8.10 -26.73
CA GLN A 621 4.90 -9.43 -26.17
C GLN A 621 4.29 -9.52 -24.76
N VAL A 622 3.99 -10.75 -24.32
CA VAL A 622 3.60 -11.06 -22.95
C VAL A 622 4.59 -12.06 -22.37
N PHE A 623 5.19 -11.76 -21.22
CA PHE A 623 6.06 -12.70 -20.51
C PHE A 623 5.29 -13.42 -19.42
N LEU A 624 5.52 -14.73 -19.29
CA LEU A 624 5.10 -15.56 -18.17
C LEU A 624 6.33 -15.98 -17.38
N TRP A 625 6.61 -15.27 -16.29
CA TRP A 625 7.70 -15.60 -15.38
C TRP A 625 7.25 -16.67 -14.39
N ILE A 626 7.98 -17.77 -14.30
CA ILE A 626 7.65 -18.94 -13.50
C ILE A 626 8.56 -18.98 -12.27
N GLY A 627 7.98 -18.72 -11.10
CA GLY A 627 8.66 -18.89 -9.82
C GLY A 627 9.04 -20.35 -9.55
N ASN A 628 10.18 -20.58 -8.90
CA ASN A 628 10.74 -21.92 -8.66
C ASN A 628 9.84 -22.80 -7.77
N ARG A 629 9.00 -22.20 -6.94
CA ARG A 629 8.02 -22.84 -6.05
C ARG A 629 6.58 -22.81 -6.59
N SER A 630 6.35 -22.31 -7.80
CA SER A 630 5.02 -22.28 -8.41
C SER A 630 4.50 -23.68 -8.75
N ASN A 631 3.19 -23.88 -8.61
CA ASN A 631 2.58 -25.19 -8.79
C ASN A 631 2.20 -25.47 -10.26
N ASP A 632 2.03 -26.75 -10.62
CA ASP A 632 1.81 -27.13 -12.03
C ASP A 632 0.46 -26.68 -12.58
N THR A 633 -0.53 -26.47 -11.71
CA THR A 633 -1.82 -25.89 -12.10
C THR A 633 -1.64 -24.42 -12.45
N GLU A 634 -0.91 -23.63 -11.66
CA GLU A 634 -0.59 -22.23 -11.99
C GLU A 634 0.16 -22.10 -13.32
N LYS A 635 1.14 -22.97 -13.56
CA LYS A 635 1.90 -22.97 -14.83
C LYS A 635 1.01 -23.22 -16.04
N LYS A 636 0.05 -24.14 -15.95
CA LYS A 636 -0.88 -24.47 -17.04
C LYS A 636 -1.92 -23.36 -17.24
N GLU A 637 -2.56 -22.94 -16.16
CA GLU A 637 -3.63 -21.93 -16.20
C GLU A 637 -3.10 -20.54 -16.56
N ALA A 638 -1.85 -20.21 -16.24
CA ALA A 638 -1.25 -18.93 -16.63
C ALA A 638 -1.08 -18.79 -18.15
N VAL A 639 -0.79 -19.88 -18.86
CA VAL A 639 -0.72 -19.87 -20.34
C VAL A 639 -2.10 -19.61 -20.94
N LEU A 640 -3.12 -20.30 -20.44
CA LEU A 640 -4.51 -20.08 -20.87
C LEU A 640 -4.98 -18.67 -20.55
N THR A 641 -4.64 -18.16 -19.37
CA THR A 641 -4.99 -16.81 -18.95
C THR A 641 -4.30 -15.75 -19.78
N ALA A 642 -3.04 -15.94 -20.16
CA ALA A 642 -2.35 -15.00 -21.07
C ALA A 642 -3.02 -14.97 -22.46
N GLN A 643 -3.45 -16.13 -22.98
CA GLN A 643 -4.20 -16.19 -24.25
C GLN A 643 -5.57 -15.52 -24.15
N GLU A 644 -6.31 -15.77 -23.06
CA GLU A 644 -7.60 -15.14 -22.83
C GLU A 644 -7.47 -13.65 -22.56
N TYR A 645 -6.42 -13.23 -21.85
CA TYR A 645 -6.08 -11.83 -21.62
C TYR A 645 -5.90 -11.09 -22.95
N LEU A 646 -5.17 -11.66 -23.91
CA LEU A 646 -5.01 -11.07 -25.24
C LEU A 646 -6.35 -11.01 -26.01
N LYS A 647 -7.14 -12.09 -26.02
CA LYS A 647 -8.43 -12.16 -26.74
C LYS A 647 -9.48 -11.21 -26.18
N SER A 648 -9.56 -11.11 -24.85
CA SER A 648 -10.55 -10.31 -24.13
C SER A 648 -10.10 -8.87 -23.87
N HIS A 649 -8.87 -8.52 -24.27
CA HIS A 649 -8.33 -7.20 -24.01
C HIS A 649 -9.19 -6.11 -24.66
N PRO A 650 -9.62 -5.07 -23.90
CA PRO A 650 -10.44 -3.95 -24.38
C PRO A 650 -10.00 -3.32 -25.70
N ALA A 651 -8.67 -3.22 -25.89
CA ALA A 651 -8.07 -2.63 -27.10
C ALA A 651 -8.10 -3.50 -28.35
N GLY A 652 -8.63 -4.72 -28.28
CA GLY A 652 -8.60 -5.68 -29.38
C GLY A 652 -7.17 -6.04 -29.75
N ARG A 653 -6.42 -6.59 -28.78
CA ARG A 653 -5.02 -7.01 -28.98
C ARG A 653 -4.98 -8.13 -30.02
N ASP A 654 -3.85 -8.24 -30.71
CA ASP A 654 -3.62 -9.36 -31.62
C ASP A 654 -3.53 -10.66 -30.81
N PRO A 655 -4.40 -11.66 -31.00
CA PRO A 655 -4.30 -12.95 -30.33
C PRO A 655 -2.99 -13.70 -30.63
N ASP A 656 -2.32 -13.36 -31.74
CA ASP A 656 -1.03 -13.92 -32.14
C ASP A 656 0.16 -13.18 -31.50
N THR A 657 -0.11 -12.23 -30.57
CA THR A 657 0.94 -11.59 -29.76
C THR A 657 1.77 -12.66 -29.04
N PRO A 658 3.11 -12.69 -29.20
CA PRO A 658 3.95 -13.73 -28.62
C PRO A 658 3.88 -13.79 -27.09
N ILE A 659 3.68 -14.99 -26.55
CA ILE A 659 3.76 -15.30 -25.11
C ILE A 659 5.08 -16.04 -24.84
N LEU A 660 5.97 -15.44 -24.05
CA LEU A 660 7.29 -15.98 -23.73
C LEU A 660 7.32 -16.50 -22.30
N VAL A 661 7.68 -17.77 -22.11
CA VAL A 661 7.86 -18.35 -20.78
C VAL A 661 9.28 -18.12 -20.29
N VAL A 662 9.41 -17.48 -19.13
CA VAL A 662 10.67 -17.17 -18.46
C VAL A 662 10.73 -17.93 -17.14
N LYS A 663 11.86 -18.53 -16.78
CA LYS A 663 12.01 -19.23 -15.50
C LYS A 663 12.83 -18.38 -14.54
N GLN A 664 12.48 -18.43 -13.25
CA GLN A 664 13.26 -17.79 -12.20
C GLN A 664 14.76 -18.15 -12.32
N SER A 665 15.64 -17.16 -12.17
CA SER A 665 17.10 -17.25 -12.33
C SER A 665 17.61 -17.51 -13.76
N PHE A 666 16.73 -17.54 -14.76
CA PHE A 666 17.07 -17.67 -16.18
C PHE A 666 16.39 -16.56 -17.01
N GLU A 667 16.22 -15.38 -16.42
CA GLU A 667 15.56 -14.25 -17.05
C GLU A 667 16.43 -13.67 -18.19
N PRO A 668 15.89 -13.54 -19.41
CA PRO A 668 16.63 -12.92 -20.49
C PRO A 668 16.70 -11.39 -20.30
N PRO A 669 17.69 -10.69 -20.90
CA PRO A 669 17.77 -9.23 -20.83
C PRO A 669 16.52 -8.50 -21.35
N THR A 670 15.78 -9.11 -22.28
CA THR A 670 14.51 -8.58 -22.79
C THR A 670 13.37 -8.59 -21.75
N PHE A 671 13.54 -9.32 -20.66
CA PHE A 671 12.64 -9.34 -19.51
C PHE A 671 13.16 -8.44 -18.38
N THR A 672 14.42 -8.63 -17.97
CA THR A 672 15.00 -7.90 -16.82
C THR A 672 15.07 -6.39 -17.06
N GLY A 673 15.18 -5.95 -18.31
CA GLY A 673 15.15 -4.53 -18.69
C GLY A 673 13.85 -3.78 -18.37
N TRP A 674 12.79 -4.46 -17.98
CA TRP A 674 11.55 -3.82 -17.54
C TRP A 674 11.52 -3.53 -16.03
N PHE A 675 12.53 -3.98 -15.29
CA PHE A 675 12.64 -3.82 -13.85
C PHE A 675 13.77 -2.85 -13.51
N HIS A 676 13.45 -1.82 -12.72
CA HIS A 676 14.46 -0.88 -12.24
C HIS A 676 15.46 -1.59 -11.33
N ALA A 677 16.75 -1.34 -11.57
CA ALA A 677 17.88 -1.84 -10.78
C ALA A 677 17.82 -3.35 -10.46
N TRP A 678 17.72 -4.19 -11.50
CA TRP A 678 17.72 -5.66 -11.35
C TRP A 678 19.01 -6.18 -10.69
N ASP A 679 18.84 -6.99 -9.65
CA ASP A 679 19.89 -7.73 -8.95
C ASP A 679 19.87 -9.22 -9.35
N PRO A 680 20.86 -9.70 -10.12
CA PRO A 680 20.97 -11.11 -10.48
C PRO A 680 21.17 -12.09 -9.31
N SER A 681 21.48 -11.60 -8.11
CA SER A 681 21.81 -12.42 -6.94
C SER A 681 20.71 -12.52 -5.88
N LEU A 682 19.58 -11.83 -6.06
CA LEU A 682 18.50 -11.71 -5.07
C LEU A 682 18.07 -13.04 -4.45
N TRP A 683 17.90 -14.09 -5.26
CA TRP A 683 17.38 -15.39 -4.79
C TRP A 683 18.46 -16.40 -4.35
N SER A 684 19.68 -15.93 -4.11
CA SER A 684 20.80 -16.81 -3.72
C SER A 684 20.92 -17.11 -2.21
N GLY A 685 20.09 -16.55 -1.30
CA GLY A 685 19.91 -17.10 0.07
C GLY A 685 19.17 -16.29 1.18
N GLY A 686 17.98 -16.73 1.64
CA GLY A 686 17.22 -16.13 2.78
C GLY A 686 16.65 -17.13 3.85
N LYS A 687 16.29 -16.65 5.06
CA LYS A 687 15.93 -17.38 6.33
C LYS A 687 14.46 -17.90 6.43
N SER A 688 14.18 -18.93 7.26
CA SER A 688 12.91 -19.71 7.30
C SER A 688 11.94 -19.43 8.49
N TYR A 689 10.70 -19.95 8.46
CA TYR A 689 9.67 -19.78 9.53
C TYR A 689 10.05 -20.39 10.88
N ASP A 690 10.72 -21.53 10.87
CA ASP A 690 11.16 -22.19 12.11
C ASP A 690 12.17 -21.32 12.87
N GLN A 691 12.93 -20.50 12.14
CA GLN A 691 13.87 -19.53 12.71
C GLN A 691 13.14 -18.36 13.39
N LEU A 692 11.95 -17.96 12.91
CA LEU A 692 11.10 -16.94 13.54
C LEU A 692 10.37 -17.46 14.79
N LYS A 693 10.03 -18.75 14.84
CA LYS A 693 9.37 -19.39 15.98
C LYS A 693 10.30 -19.49 17.20
N ALA A 694 11.58 -19.78 16.96
CA ALA A 694 12.60 -19.90 18.01
C ALA A 694 12.92 -18.56 18.73
N GLU A 695 12.51 -17.42 18.15
CA GLU A 695 12.76 -16.08 18.70
C GLU A 695 11.70 -15.65 19.74
N LEU A 696 10.70 -16.49 20.05
CA LEU A 696 9.62 -16.19 21.02
C LEU A 696 9.76 -17.00 22.31
N GLY A 697 9.69 -16.32 23.47
CA GLY A 697 9.88 -16.89 24.82
C GLY A 697 8.69 -17.66 25.39
N ASP A 698 8.89 -18.29 26.56
CA ASP A 698 8.04 -19.31 27.20
C ASP A 698 6.72 -18.76 27.83
N ALA A 699 5.68 -19.60 27.83
CA ALA A 699 4.29 -19.30 28.22
C ALA A 699 4.05 -19.09 29.72
N THR A 700 5.11 -19.04 30.52
CA THR A 700 5.05 -19.05 31.99
C THR A 700 4.65 -17.68 32.60
N ASP A 701 4.85 -16.57 31.88
CA ASP A 701 4.57 -15.22 32.38
C ASP A 701 3.10 -14.77 32.22
N ILE A 702 2.32 -15.38 31.30
CA ILE A 702 0.89 -15.03 31.09
C ILE A 702 0.04 -15.33 32.33
N ILE A 703 0.35 -16.43 33.01
CA ILE A 703 -0.41 -16.90 34.18
C ILE A 703 -0.25 -15.94 35.36
N GLN A 704 0.95 -15.41 35.61
CA GLN A 704 1.17 -14.50 36.74
C GLN A 704 0.36 -13.22 36.59
N ILE A 705 0.17 -12.72 35.37
CA ILE A 705 -0.57 -11.48 35.10
C ILE A 705 -2.10 -11.70 35.17
N THR A 706 -2.59 -12.87 34.74
CA THR A 706 -4.03 -13.20 34.78
C THR A 706 -4.52 -13.62 36.16
N GLU A 707 -3.70 -14.29 36.99
CA GLU A 707 -4.05 -14.65 38.37
C GLU A 707 -4.09 -13.43 39.31
N VAL A 708 -3.18 -12.46 39.14
CA VAL A 708 -3.13 -11.24 39.97
C VAL A 708 -4.36 -10.37 39.78
N ARG A 709 -4.88 -10.24 38.54
CA ARG A 709 -6.09 -9.45 38.26
C ARG A 709 -7.38 -10.15 38.71
N PHE A 710 -7.47 -11.48 38.62
CA PHE A 710 -8.70 -12.19 39.02
C PHE A 710 -8.96 -12.11 40.52
N LYS A 711 -7.91 -12.16 41.35
CA LYS A 711 -8.04 -11.97 42.81
C LYS A 711 -8.51 -10.56 43.21
N ILE A 712 -8.27 -9.56 42.36
CA ILE A 712 -8.73 -8.18 42.57
C ILE A 712 -10.20 -7.99 42.16
N VAL A 713 -10.70 -8.79 41.21
CA VAL A 713 -12.04 -8.63 40.63
C VAL A 713 -13.12 -9.47 41.34
N THR A 714 -12.79 -10.60 41.98
CA THR A 714 -13.78 -11.53 42.56
C THR A 714 -14.04 -11.38 44.07
N GLY A 715 -13.52 -10.33 44.72
CA GLY A 715 -13.94 -9.92 46.07
C GLY A 715 -13.97 -11.03 47.13
N THR A 716 -12.96 -11.91 47.17
CA THR A 716 -12.90 -13.00 48.18
C THR A 716 -11.82 -12.69 49.22
N THR A 717 -12.23 -12.66 50.48
CA THR A 717 -11.45 -12.24 51.65
C THR A 717 -10.21 -13.10 51.95
N VAL A 718 -9.21 -12.38 52.47
CA VAL A 718 -7.86 -12.70 52.96
C VAL A 718 -7.68 -14.01 53.73
N GLY A 719 -6.60 -14.73 53.40
CA GLY A 719 -5.86 -15.62 54.30
C GLY A 719 -4.37 -15.22 54.33
N ILE A 720 -3.85 -15.02 55.53
CA ILE A 720 -2.63 -14.28 55.91
C ILE A 720 -1.31 -15.01 55.54
N ILE A 721 -0.32 -14.28 55.01
CA ILE A 721 1.12 -14.62 55.03
C ILE A 721 1.89 -13.33 55.44
N PRO A 722 2.92 -13.41 56.32
CA PRO A 722 3.29 -12.32 57.25
C PRO A 722 4.11 -11.18 56.60
N PRO A 723 4.15 -10.00 57.25
CA PRO A 723 4.71 -8.78 56.64
C PRO A 723 6.23 -8.81 56.57
N SER A 724 6.77 -8.42 55.41
CA SER A 724 8.14 -7.92 55.32
C SER A 724 8.18 -6.52 55.94
N ASN A 725 8.97 -6.37 57.00
CA ASN A 725 9.23 -5.11 57.71
C ASN A 725 9.94 -4.09 56.79
N ARG A 726 9.20 -3.36 55.97
CA ARG A 726 9.69 -2.10 55.39
C ARG A 726 8.77 -0.95 55.80
N PRO A 727 9.32 0.13 56.38
CA PRO A 727 8.54 1.28 56.81
C PRO A 727 7.96 2.01 55.59
N VAL A 728 6.65 2.21 55.58
CA VAL A 728 5.93 2.99 54.55
C VAL A 728 5.83 4.44 55.03
N HIS A 729 6.13 5.40 54.15
CA HIS A 729 6.09 6.83 54.46
C HIS A 729 4.92 7.53 53.73
N PRO A 730 4.20 8.47 54.37
CA PRO A 730 3.12 9.21 53.73
C PRO A 730 3.62 10.03 52.52
N ALA A 731 2.87 10.00 51.42
CA ALA A 731 3.24 10.63 50.14
C ALA A 731 3.54 12.14 50.28
N GLU A 732 2.85 12.81 51.19
CA GLU A 732 3.02 14.24 51.47
C GLU A 732 4.42 14.62 51.97
N LYS A 733 5.17 13.66 52.56
CA LYS A 733 6.55 13.87 53.02
C LYS A 733 7.61 13.60 51.94
N LEU A 734 7.21 13.14 50.76
CA LEU A 734 8.10 12.75 49.67
C LEU A 734 7.94 13.63 48.43
N VAL A 735 6.94 14.52 48.42
CA VAL A 735 6.69 15.47 47.34
C VAL A 735 7.40 16.80 47.66
N ASN A 736 8.19 17.31 46.71
CA ASN A 736 8.95 18.57 46.80
C ASN A 736 10.05 18.65 47.89
N CYS A 737 10.69 17.53 48.24
CA CYS A 737 11.88 17.52 49.11
C CYS A 737 13.16 17.36 48.28
N LEU A 738 14.25 18.02 48.69
CA LEU A 738 15.57 17.83 48.09
C LEU A 738 16.13 16.45 48.50
N ALA A 739 17.01 15.87 47.68
CA ALA A 739 17.51 14.50 47.88
C ALA A 739 18.19 14.28 49.25
N GLU A 740 18.68 15.35 49.86
CA GLU A 740 19.36 15.40 51.16
C GLU A 740 18.38 15.40 52.36
N ASP A 741 17.10 15.70 52.14
CA ASP A 741 16.05 15.75 53.16
C ASP A 741 15.13 14.51 53.18
N LEU A 742 15.45 13.47 52.39
CA LEU A 742 14.68 12.23 52.33
C LEU A 742 14.91 11.37 53.59
N PRO A 743 13.87 10.68 54.12
CA PRO A 743 14.03 9.74 55.23
C PRO A 743 15.06 8.66 54.92
N GLN A 744 15.86 8.30 55.95
CA GLN A 744 16.97 7.36 55.81
C GLN A 744 16.48 5.98 55.30
N GLY A 745 16.86 5.63 54.06
CA GLY A 745 16.49 4.38 53.41
C GLY A 745 15.60 4.50 52.16
N VAL A 746 15.16 5.70 51.78
CA VAL A 746 14.37 5.95 50.56
C VAL A 746 15.30 6.25 49.38
N ASP A 747 15.28 5.40 48.35
CA ASP A 747 16.08 5.54 47.13
C ASP A 747 15.23 6.18 45.99
N PRO A 748 15.49 7.43 45.58
CA PRO A 748 14.70 8.12 44.57
C PRO A 748 14.81 7.52 43.15
N ALA A 749 15.79 6.64 42.90
CA ALA A 749 15.91 5.95 41.61
C ALA A 749 15.02 4.70 41.51
N LYS A 750 14.49 4.21 42.63
CA LYS A 750 13.57 3.08 42.68
C LYS A 750 12.19 3.61 43.04
N LYS A 751 11.28 3.66 42.05
CA LYS A 751 9.87 4.01 42.28
C LYS A 751 9.19 2.91 43.11
N GLU A 752 9.38 2.92 44.42
CA GLU A 752 8.60 2.09 45.34
C GLU A 752 7.14 2.57 45.36
N TYR A 753 6.21 1.62 45.43
CA TYR A 753 4.78 1.85 45.28
C TYR A 753 4.25 2.76 46.40
N MET A 754 3.91 4.00 46.05
CA MET A 754 3.11 4.88 46.89
C MET A 754 1.67 4.35 46.93
N THR A 755 1.08 4.26 48.12
CA THR A 755 -0.35 3.92 48.30
C THR A 755 -1.18 5.18 48.46
#